data_AF-A0A3M7M807-F1
#
_entry.id   AF-A0A3M7M807-F1
#
_cell.length_a   1.000
_cell.length_b   1.000
_cell.length_c   1.000
_cell.angle_alpha   90.00
_cell.angle_beta   90.00
_cell.angle_gamma   90.00
#
_symmetry.space_group_name_H-M   'P 1'
#
loop_
_entity.id
_entity.type
_entity.pdbx_description
1 polymer ?
#
loop_
_entity_poly.entity_id
_entity_poly.type
_entity_poly.pdbx_seq_one_letter_code
_entity_poly.pdbx_strand_id
1 'polypeptide(L)'
;MSLSQRPAARFFAAFYRWNLHTQRSRPCAPASQCARNNAHVRHGIFIPRYYHATRLLQQSQDEQAATPTEDARAIPQIGEEQISQPAKSIPVQEAEEVAKTQPSVEEQDIFPEPSEAELKKQALKTSVRSFMRNVPSSVAVITVAGIDASKRHGPVGVAVSSLSTVTLDPPTISFNIKQPSKTLDAIRTANGLFRVHFPAADRGGAKVVDLFSQGNHLDAYSSRWKELKIHHPKKNTSSNATALSLMPSNATALSLAPQIWDDFILAAMECKVTHEFPVADHVILVARVESLEHKLSTDPTMLYIDGGYRVPKGEKIYSSVRARTPIGSDQAVWSVWDYPLFPGEKERLDYLAQVKAIVKKTPAYYKDPTKETYRELDSILPYPPASFGINTELLVAECRRELGLDDKLPPELKDQQVLADFYGSLTPSMREKIIERAKRAITLDPRFLTQNYRLFLQSIGVSPNSRDLLPSDIMQPLRAAGLVPPFDSRREQIESRSYDIRKVEQIEFHLREEMSKMKYAAALKEPFDKIIEAMGEKRPVVYVFKKARARLLTESHPTLFNNLCIDISGHLTEAEVRVVMCRLINSLDIFSMTFRRNITQDWCELLRRVGVNPTITGMNVEFMIGKLRHIFYSTRHFRDFPIAVEEMLKPWFVWTVSWDNLEERVKQFVQKTPLRATGWSSKDRLAAMGLHWEAVVTLPKVDSLGEEVKQPLWEGHILDTLVAKELKNYYGKGTDEENEGIAKYLKEAYDFDVTHKSIVYTPATSPDQSSGDDMQKAMEAYLPTQKGQVKSSFLQRVTGPPRPRTEVTAAPRKPRHRSSKDMATGKPPVRVITPQRTIPLVRRYRASDENKLTRVGKIVERAIKPPPVQWKTYTFSKGDDEGSS
;
A
#
# COMPACT_ATOMS: atom_id res chain seq x y z
N MET A 1 10.00 36.44 -49.11
CA MET A 1 9.32 36.47 -47.79
C MET A 1 10.31 36.85 -46.72
N SER A 2 9.93 37.77 -45.82
CA SER A 2 10.73 38.13 -44.64
C SER A 2 10.69 37.04 -43.56
N LEU A 3 11.61 37.07 -42.59
CA LEU A 3 11.59 36.17 -41.43
C LEU A 3 10.29 36.28 -40.62
N SER A 4 9.66 37.46 -40.58
CA SER A 4 8.37 37.71 -39.94
C SER A 4 7.17 36.99 -40.58
N GLN A 5 7.30 36.47 -41.80
CA GLN A 5 6.21 35.79 -42.53
C GLN A 5 6.21 34.26 -42.37
N ARG A 6 7.21 33.67 -41.69
CA ARG A 6 7.27 32.20 -41.49
C ARG A 6 6.42 31.77 -40.27
N PRO A 7 5.48 30.80 -40.39
CA PRO A 7 4.59 30.41 -39.29
C PRO A 7 5.31 30.01 -37.99
N ALA A 8 6.42 29.25 -38.09
CA ALA A 8 7.21 28.83 -36.94
C ALA A 8 7.76 30.02 -36.11
N ALA A 9 8.13 31.13 -36.76
CA ALA A 9 8.61 32.32 -36.07
C ALA A 9 7.50 32.98 -35.23
N ARG A 10 6.24 32.93 -35.68
CA ARG A 10 5.09 33.47 -34.91
C ARG A 10 4.82 32.65 -33.64
N PHE A 11 4.99 31.32 -33.69
CA PHE A 11 4.86 30.45 -32.53
C PHE A 11 5.92 30.76 -31.45
N PHE A 12 7.21 30.81 -31.83
CA PHE A 12 8.29 31.16 -30.91
C PHE A 12 8.18 32.60 -30.37
N ALA A 13 7.78 33.57 -31.20
CA ALA A 13 7.62 34.97 -30.77
C ALA A 13 6.43 35.18 -29.81
N ALA A 14 5.39 34.35 -29.87
CA ALA A 14 4.30 34.38 -28.90
C ALA A 14 4.74 33.85 -27.53
N PHE A 15 5.51 32.75 -27.50
CA PHE A 15 5.93 32.09 -26.27
C PHE A 15 6.88 32.93 -25.41
N TYR A 16 7.75 33.74 -26.03
CA TYR A 16 8.75 34.56 -25.34
C TYR A 16 8.32 36.01 -25.03
N ARG A 17 7.08 36.43 -25.36
CA ARG A 17 6.56 37.78 -25.03
C ARG A 17 5.86 37.86 -23.67
N TRP A 18 6.27 37.03 -22.72
CA TRP A 18 5.78 37.06 -21.33
C TRP A 18 6.42 38.22 -20.55
N ASN A 19 5.89 39.43 -20.70
CA ASN A 19 6.35 40.60 -19.95
C ASN A 19 5.51 40.83 -18.68
N LEU A 20 6.12 41.36 -17.62
CA LEU A 20 5.61 41.37 -16.24
C LEU A 20 4.42 42.32 -15.98
N HIS A 21 3.79 42.88 -17.02
CA HIS A 21 2.82 43.99 -16.91
C HIS A 21 1.45 43.71 -17.53
N THR A 22 1.20 42.50 -18.07
CA THR A 22 -0.12 42.11 -18.61
C THR A 22 -1.05 41.45 -17.57
N GLN A 23 -0.85 41.71 -16.27
CA GLN A 23 -1.78 41.24 -15.23
C GLN A 23 -3.08 42.06 -15.28
N ARG A 24 -4.21 41.40 -15.53
CA ARG A 24 -5.55 42.03 -15.44
C ARG A 24 -5.90 42.27 -13.97
N SER A 25 -6.05 43.53 -13.58
CA SER A 25 -6.32 43.96 -12.21
C SER A 25 -7.79 43.83 -11.79
N ARG A 26 -8.37 42.62 -11.85
CA ARG A 26 -9.65 42.27 -11.17
C ARG A 26 -9.61 40.84 -10.63
N PRO A 27 -10.06 40.59 -9.39
CA PRO A 27 -10.05 39.24 -8.79
C PRO A 27 -11.10 38.34 -9.44
N CYS A 28 -10.77 37.06 -9.61
CA CYS A 28 -11.75 36.03 -9.99
C CYS A 28 -12.74 35.79 -8.84
N ALA A 29 -14.04 35.77 -9.15
CA ALA A 29 -15.07 35.45 -8.17
C ALA A 29 -14.97 33.99 -7.67
N PRO A 30 -15.32 33.71 -6.40
CA PRO A 30 -15.26 32.35 -5.86
C PRO A 30 -16.34 31.47 -6.50
N ALA A 31 -15.92 30.42 -7.22
CA ALA A 31 -16.83 29.39 -7.70
C ALA A 31 -17.54 28.70 -6.52
N SER A 32 -18.85 28.48 -6.66
CA SER A 32 -19.74 28.10 -5.57
C SER A 32 -19.50 26.71 -4.99
N GLN A 33 -19.72 26.57 -3.69
CA GLN A 33 -19.88 25.27 -3.03
C GLN A 33 -20.98 24.45 -3.73
N CYS A 34 -20.74 23.16 -3.97
CA CYS A 34 -21.77 22.22 -4.39
C CYS A 34 -21.78 20.99 -3.48
N ALA A 35 -22.98 20.60 -3.05
CA ALA A 35 -23.33 19.67 -1.99
C ALA A 35 -22.33 18.53 -1.66
N ARG A 36 -21.95 18.44 -0.38
CA ARG A 36 -21.72 17.14 0.28
C ARG A 36 -23.09 16.48 0.49
N ASN A 37 -23.38 15.41 -0.23
CA ASN A 37 -24.13 14.24 0.26
C ASN A 37 -24.29 13.19 -0.84
N ASN A 38 -23.78 11.98 -0.61
CA ASN A 38 -24.48 10.71 -0.82
C ASN A 38 -23.59 9.55 -0.36
N ALA A 39 -24.13 8.71 0.51
CA ALA A 39 -23.57 7.39 0.79
C ALA A 39 -24.15 6.37 -0.21
N HIS A 40 -23.50 5.21 -0.34
CA HIS A 40 -23.95 4.06 -1.13
C HIS A 40 -24.18 4.29 -2.63
N VAL A 41 -23.08 4.32 -3.40
CA VAL A 41 -23.07 3.83 -4.80
C VAL A 41 -21.98 2.77 -4.91
N ARG A 42 -22.31 1.59 -5.46
CA ARG A 42 -21.35 0.53 -5.82
C ARG A 42 -21.12 0.54 -7.33
N HIS A 43 -19.90 0.19 -7.73
CA HIS A 43 -19.38 0.16 -9.12
C HIS A 43 -19.10 1.53 -9.74
N GLY A 44 -18.01 1.60 -10.53
CA GLY A 44 -17.51 2.84 -11.12
C GLY A 44 -18.22 3.19 -12.41
N ILE A 45 -18.92 4.32 -12.42
CA ILE A 45 -19.57 4.90 -13.60
C ILE A 45 -18.65 5.99 -14.17
N PHE A 46 -18.30 5.88 -15.45
CA PHE A 46 -17.61 6.94 -16.19
C PHE A 46 -18.62 8.01 -16.59
N ILE A 47 -18.27 9.30 -16.46
CA ILE A 47 -19.11 10.42 -16.89
C ILE A 47 -18.41 11.12 -18.06
N PRO A 48 -18.86 10.94 -19.30
CA PRO A 48 -18.33 11.69 -20.44
C PRO A 48 -18.81 13.15 -20.39
N ARG A 49 -17.93 14.07 -20.80
CA ARG A 49 -18.31 15.47 -21.09
C ARG A 49 -18.00 15.79 -22.55
N TYR A 50 -18.98 16.39 -23.23
CA TYR A 50 -18.85 16.97 -24.56
C TYR A 50 -18.61 18.47 -24.45
N TYR A 51 -17.88 19.03 -25.42
CA TYR A 51 -17.58 20.45 -25.48
C TYR A 51 -18.55 21.19 -26.40
N HIS A 52 -19.00 22.38 -25.98
CA HIS A 52 -19.77 23.31 -26.80
C HIS A 52 -18.91 24.55 -27.07
N ALA A 53 -18.81 24.96 -28.34
CA ALA A 53 -17.97 26.07 -28.77
C ALA A 53 -18.44 27.42 -28.21
N THR A 54 -17.49 28.35 -27.99
CA THR A 54 -17.83 29.71 -27.56
C THR A 54 -18.23 30.61 -28.74
N ARG A 55 -18.90 31.73 -28.40
CA ARG A 55 -19.54 32.65 -29.35
C ARG A 55 -18.61 33.18 -30.44
N LEU A 56 -17.32 33.37 -30.15
CA LEU A 56 -16.32 33.84 -31.11
C LEU A 56 -16.06 32.82 -32.22
N LEU A 57 -16.09 31.51 -31.92
CA LEU A 57 -15.94 30.48 -32.94
C LEU A 57 -17.15 30.44 -33.87
N GLN A 58 -18.37 30.57 -33.32
CA GLN A 58 -19.60 30.65 -34.11
C GLN A 58 -19.56 31.84 -35.08
N GLN A 59 -19.21 33.04 -34.61
CA GLN A 59 -19.08 34.22 -35.47
C GLN A 59 -18.10 33.98 -36.64
N SER A 60 -16.97 33.32 -36.40
CA SER A 60 -16.01 32.98 -37.46
C SER A 60 -16.48 31.89 -38.44
N GLN A 61 -17.51 31.12 -38.09
CA GLN A 61 -18.14 30.12 -38.98
C GLN A 61 -19.31 30.74 -39.76
N ASP A 62 -20.09 31.62 -39.12
CA ASP A 62 -21.16 32.37 -39.78
C ASP A 62 -20.59 33.34 -40.84
N GLU A 63 -19.45 34.00 -40.56
CA GLU A 63 -18.72 34.84 -41.53
C GLU A 63 -18.18 34.07 -42.75
N GLN A 64 -18.00 32.74 -42.66
CA GLN A 64 -17.60 31.90 -43.79
C GLN A 64 -18.79 31.36 -44.61
N ALA A 65 -20.03 31.61 -44.17
CA ALA A 65 -21.25 31.16 -44.84
C ALA A 65 -21.92 32.25 -45.71
N ALA A 66 -21.49 33.52 -45.60
CA ALA A 66 -22.09 34.66 -46.28
C ALA A 66 -21.36 35.01 -47.58
N THR A 67 -21.93 34.65 -48.73
CA THR A 67 -21.50 35.15 -50.05
C THR A 67 -22.41 36.27 -50.54
N PRO A 68 -21.83 37.31 -51.17
CA PRO A 68 -22.50 38.07 -52.21
C PRO A 68 -21.84 37.80 -53.58
N THR A 69 -22.68 37.69 -54.61
CA THR A 69 -22.28 37.67 -56.03
C THR A 69 -22.31 39.08 -56.65
N GLU A 70 -22.00 39.16 -57.96
CA GLU A 70 -22.01 40.33 -58.86
C GLU A 70 -20.77 41.26 -58.86
N ASP A 71 -20.39 41.87 -59.99
CA ASP A 71 -20.19 41.26 -61.33
C ASP A 71 -19.22 42.09 -62.20
N ALA A 72 -18.63 41.42 -63.20
CA ALA A 72 -18.14 41.86 -64.50
C ALA A 72 -17.23 43.13 -64.71
N ARG A 73 -16.19 42.89 -65.52
CA ARG A 73 -15.38 43.80 -66.39
C ARG A 73 -14.07 44.37 -65.82
N ALA A 74 -12.97 44.51 -66.60
CA ALA A 74 -12.52 43.82 -67.83
C ALA A 74 -11.06 44.24 -68.18
N ILE A 75 -10.23 43.33 -68.71
CA ILE A 75 -9.23 43.48 -69.81
C ILE A 75 -8.30 42.23 -69.87
N PRO A 76 -7.97 41.67 -71.06
CA PRO A 76 -7.16 40.44 -71.20
C PRO A 76 -5.80 40.63 -71.94
N GLN A 77 -5.11 39.50 -72.19
CA GLN A 77 -3.88 39.32 -73.03
C GLN A 77 -2.58 39.85 -72.36
N ILE A 78 -1.39 39.28 -72.56
CA ILE A 78 -0.81 38.54 -73.72
C ILE A 78 -0.24 37.17 -73.29
N GLY A 79 -0.07 36.25 -74.24
CA GLY A 79 0.80 35.08 -74.10
C GLY A 79 1.45 34.65 -75.42
N GLU A 80 2.77 34.57 -75.44
CA GLU A 80 3.68 33.93 -76.41
C GLU A 80 4.91 33.52 -75.56
N GLU A 81 5.15 32.25 -75.20
CA GLU A 81 5.62 31.07 -75.97
C GLU A 81 7.16 31.01 -76.17
N GLN A 82 7.69 29.79 -76.28
CA GLN A 82 9.00 29.41 -76.85
C GLN A 82 10.32 29.91 -76.20
N ILE A 83 11.07 28.98 -75.59
CA ILE A 83 12.22 28.30 -76.25
C ILE A 83 12.89 27.27 -75.33
N SER A 84 13.29 26.13 -75.89
CA SER A 84 14.15 25.11 -75.28
C SER A 84 15.54 25.16 -75.90
N GLN A 85 16.62 24.96 -75.14
CA GLN A 85 18.01 24.92 -75.67
C GLN A 85 18.86 23.75 -75.13
N PRO A 86 19.94 23.35 -75.83
CA PRO A 86 20.27 21.92 -75.98
C PRO A 86 21.67 21.50 -75.44
N ALA A 87 22.14 20.32 -75.89
CA ALA A 87 23.25 19.54 -75.29
C ALA A 87 24.51 19.41 -76.18
N LYS A 88 25.56 18.74 -75.66
CA LYS A 88 26.77 18.07 -76.26
C LYS A 88 27.99 18.23 -75.32
N SER A 89 29.01 17.36 -75.25
CA SER A 89 29.24 15.98 -75.76
C SER A 89 30.47 15.32 -75.09
N ILE A 90 30.67 14.00 -75.24
CA ILE A 90 31.80 13.17 -74.71
C ILE A 90 32.94 13.03 -75.76
N PRO A 91 34.18 12.59 -75.44
CA PRO A 91 34.60 11.16 -75.24
C PRO A 91 35.50 10.94 -73.99
N VAL A 92 35.84 9.76 -73.43
CA VAL A 92 35.93 8.31 -73.82
C VAL A 92 37.31 7.82 -74.30
N GLN A 93 37.88 6.87 -73.53
CA GLN A 93 39.01 5.91 -73.71
C GLN A 93 39.71 5.80 -72.32
N GLU A 94 40.11 4.65 -71.76
CA GLU A 94 40.28 3.26 -72.21
C GLU A 94 39.73 2.25 -71.14
N ALA A 95 40.16 0.98 -71.11
CA ALA A 95 39.71 -0.17 -71.93
C ALA A 95 40.39 -1.47 -71.41
N GLU A 96 39.78 -2.65 -71.63
CA GLU A 96 40.40 -4.01 -71.52
C GLU A 96 40.99 -4.46 -70.14
N GLU A 97 40.99 -5.73 -69.72
CA GLU A 97 40.20 -6.92 -70.13
C GLU A 97 40.19 -8.03 -69.02
N VAL A 98 39.38 -9.09 -69.23
CA VAL A 98 39.40 -10.45 -68.62
C VAL A 98 39.16 -10.63 -67.11
N ALA A 99 38.26 -11.58 -66.79
CA ALA A 99 37.97 -12.05 -65.44
C ALA A 99 38.68 -13.38 -65.08
N LYS A 100 38.91 -13.65 -63.78
CA LYS A 100 38.96 -15.01 -63.19
C LYS A 100 38.99 -15.05 -61.64
N THR A 101 38.21 -16.00 -61.11
CA THR A 101 38.41 -16.81 -59.88
C THR A 101 38.67 -16.13 -58.51
N GLN A 102 37.95 -16.58 -57.47
CA GLN A 102 38.29 -16.35 -56.05
C GLN A 102 39.59 -17.09 -55.67
N PRO A 103 40.33 -16.65 -54.64
CA PRO A 103 40.06 -17.17 -53.29
C PRO A 103 40.21 -16.14 -52.15
N SER A 104 39.97 -16.62 -50.93
CA SER A 104 40.09 -15.93 -49.62
C SER A 104 41.43 -15.25 -49.32
N VAL A 105 41.39 -14.14 -48.58
CA VAL A 105 41.92 -14.02 -47.19
C VAL A 105 41.43 -12.70 -46.56
N GLU A 106 41.58 -12.59 -45.24
CA GLU A 106 41.20 -11.49 -44.34
C GLU A 106 41.59 -10.08 -44.84
N GLU A 107 40.61 -9.18 -44.95
CA GLU A 107 40.81 -7.72 -44.82
C GLU A 107 39.98 -7.19 -43.64
N GLN A 108 40.50 -6.16 -42.98
CA GLN A 108 39.93 -5.61 -41.75
C GLN A 108 39.03 -4.41 -42.09
N ASP A 109 37.77 -4.43 -41.64
CA ASP A 109 36.84 -3.29 -41.77
C ASP A 109 37.35 -2.08 -40.96
N ILE A 110 38.12 -1.21 -41.61
CA ILE A 110 38.52 0.10 -41.05
C ILE A 110 37.30 1.01 -41.07
N PHE A 111 36.52 0.98 -39.99
CA PHE A 111 35.47 1.97 -39.74
C PHE A 111 36.09 3.38 -39.75
N PRO A 112 35.57 4.33 -40.55
CA PRO A 112 36.13 5.67 -40.61
C PRO A 112 35.91 6.41 -39.29
N GLU A 113 37.01 6.91 -38.71
CA GLU A 113 37.02 7.72 -37.49
C GLU A 113 35.99 8.88 -37.57
N PRO A 114 35.06 8.99 -36.61
CA PRO A 114 34.02 10.00 -36.67
C PRO A 114 34.62 11.40 -36.46
N SER A 115 34.49 12.27 -37.46
CA SER A 115 35.03 13.63 -37.42
C SER A 115 34.70 14.38 -36.13
N GLU A 116 35.62 15.24 -35.68
CA GLU A 116 35.53 16.00 -34.43
C GLU A 116 34.20 16.79 -34.29
N ALA A 117 33.64 17.25 -35.42
CA ALA A 117 32.34 17.91 -35.49
C ALA A 117 31.16 16.97 -35.14
N GLU A 118 31.18 15.72 -35.62
CA GLU A 118 30.15 14.74 -35.28
C GLU A 118 30.28 14.25 -33.83
N LEU A 119 31.51 14.10 -33.32
CA LEU A 119 31.76 13.83 -31.90
C LEU A 119 31.20 14.95 -31.01
N LYS A 120 31.50 16.23 -31.31
CA LYS A 120 30.93 17.40 -30.61
C LYS A 120 29.40 17.43 -30.66
N LYS A 121 28.81 17.09 -31.82
CA LYS A 121 27.35 16.99 -32.03
C LYS A 121 26.71 15.84 -31.24
N GLN A 122 27.35 14.67 -31.17
CA GLN A 122 26.88 13.52 -30.39
C GLN A 122 27.00 13.78 -28.87
N ALA A 123 28.06 14.47 -28.44
CA ALA A 123 28.22 14.93 -27.06
C ALA A 123 27.12 15.93 -26.67
N LEU A 124 26.87 16.97 -27.48
CA LEU A 124 25.79 17.94 -27.23
C LEU A 124 24.42 17.27 -27.14
N LYS A 125 24.10 16.37 -28.08
CA LYS A 125 22.87 15.55 -28.08
C LYS A 125 22.74 14.71 -26.80
N THR A 126 23.85 14.20 -26.27
CA THR A 126 23.88 13.43 -25.01
C THR A 126 23.67 14.33 -23.80
N SER A 127 24.32 15.50 -23.74
CA SER A 127 24.14 16.51 -22.68
C SER A 127 22.71 17.04 -22.63
N VAL A 128 22.12 17.42 -23.76
CA VAL A 128 20.72 17.85 -23.85
C VAL A 128 19.78 16.74 -23.41
N ARG A 129 20.02 15.48 -23.80
CA ARG A 129 19.20 14.34 -23.38
C ARG A 129 19.32 14.03 -21.89
N SER A 130 20.50 14.26 -21.31
CA SER A 130 20.75 14.11 -19.87
C SER A 130 20.03 15.20 -19.08
N PHE A 131 20.20 16.48 -19.46
CA PHE A 131 19.50 17.60 -18.85
C PHE A 131 17.97 17.46 -18.93
N MET A 132 17.43 17.14 -20.12
CA MET A 132 15.98 17.01 -20.33
C MET A 132 15.36 15.82 -19.59
N ARG A 133 16.13 14.81 -19.16
CA ARG A 133 15.62 13.75 -18.26
C ARG A 133 15.31 14.27 -16.85
N ASN A 134 15.94 15.36 -16.42
CA ASN A 134 15.71 15.96 -15.11
C ASN A 134 14.51 16.93 -15.10
N VAL A 135 13.92 17.21 -16.27
CA VAL A 135 12.69 18.01 -16.39
C VAL A 135 11.48 17.09 -16.17
N PRO A 136 10.60 17.37 -15.17
CA PRO A 136 9.39 16.58 -14.96
C PRO A 136 8.50 16.60 -16.20
N SER A 137 8.24 15.42 -16.75
CA SER A 137 7.40 15.24 -17.94
C SER A 137 6.07 14.57 -17.58
N SER A 138 5.02 14.87 -18.36
CA SER A 138 3.76 14.14 -18.32
C SER A 138 3.95 12.69 -18.76
N VAL A 139 2.98 11.81 -18.49
CA VAL A 139 2.93 10.46 -19.07
C VAL A 139 1.52 10.15 -19.54
N ALA A 140 1.40 9.77 -20.82
CA ALA A 140 0.15 9.33 -21.42
C ALA A 140 0.40 8.16 -22.39
N VAL A 141 -0.64 7.40 -22.66
CA VAL A 141 -0.63 6.33 -23.67
C VAL A 141 -1.63 6.69 -24.74
N ILE A 142 -1.20 6.65 -26.00
CA ILE A 142 -2.03 6.96 -27.16
C ILE A 142 -2.38 5.65 -27.85
N THR A 143 -3.65 5.41 -28.14
CA THR A 143 -4.13 4.27 -28.93
C THR A 143 -4.87 4.74 -30.18
N VAL A 144 -4.85 3.90 -31.21
CA VAL A 144 -5.32 4.26 -32.55
C VAL A 144 -6.02 3.07 -33.18
N ALA A 145 -7.06 3.29 -33.98
CA ALA A 145 -7.67 2.25 -34.79
C ALA A 145 -6.68 1.77 -35.87
N GLY A 146 -5.98 0.66 -35.60
CA GLY A 146 -5.04 0.04 -36.53
C GLY A 146 -5.47 -1.36 -36.92
N ILE A 147 -5.27 -1.71 -38.19
CA ILE A 147 -5.41 -3.07 -38.71
C ILE A 147 -4.00 -3.68 -38.78
N ASP A 148 -3.82 -4.85 -38.17
CA ASP A 148 -2.60 -5.64 -38.24
C ASP A 148 -2.44 -6.31 -39.61
N ALA A 149 -1.21 -6.76 -39.95
CA ALA A 149 -0.93 -7.56 -41.14
C ALA A 149 -1.88 -8.78 -41.27
N SER A 150 -2.32 -9.36 -40.15
CA SER A 150 -3.30 -10.45 -40.07
C SER A 150 -4.75 -10.06 -40.40
N LYS A 151 -4.99 -8.83 -40.89
CA LYS A 151 -6.32 -8.21 -41.10
C LYS A 151 -7.23 -8.16 -39.86
N ARG A 152 -6.66 -8.27 -38.66
CA ARG A 152 -7.35 -8.13 -37.37
C ARG A 152 -7.10 -6.75 -36.79
N HIS A 153 -8.04 -6.19 -36.03
CA HIS A 153 -7.78 -4.96 -35.28
C HIS A 153 -6.73 -5.22 -34.19
N GLY A 154 -5.68 -4.41 -34.18
CA GLY A 154 -4.57 -4.52 -33.23
C GLY A 154 -4.59 -3.41 -32.17
N PRO A 155 -4.04 -3.64 -30.97
CA PRO A 155 -3.86 -2.62 -29.94
C PRO A 155 -2.67 -1.71 -30.29
N VAL A 156 -2.78 -1.01 -31.42
CA VAL A 156 -1.77 -0.08 -31.93
C VAL A 156 -1.77 1.17 -31.06
N GLY A 157 -0.58 1.61 -30.67
CA GLY A 157 -0.43 2.77 -29.81
C GLY A 157 1.03 3.12 -29.52
N VAL A 158 1.24 4.12 -28.66
CA VAL A 158 2.57 4.54 -28.21
C VAL A 158 2.47 5.26 -26.86
N ALA A 159 3.44 5.02 -25.98
CA ALA A 159 3.63 5.82 -24.78
C ALA A 159 4.30 7.15 -25.12
N VAL A 160 3.80 8.28 -24.59
CA VAL A 160 4.37 9.62 -24.81
C VAL A 160 4.59 10.35 -23.49
N SER A 161 5.70 11.09 -23.42
CA SER A 161 5.98 12.06 -22.37
C SER A 161 6.02 13.51 -22.87
N SER A 162 5.61 13.71 -24.13
CA SER A 162 5.59 15.00 -24.85
C SER A 162 4.22 15.68 -24.84
N LEU A 163 3.22 15.08 -24.16
CA LEU A 163 1.85 15.56 -24.15
C LEU A 163 1.71 16.85 -23.34
N SER A 164 1.20 17.90 -23.99
CA SER A 164 0.94 19.23 -23.41
C SER A 164 -0.43 19.76 -23.85
N THR A 165 -1.06 20.60 -23.03
CA THR A 165 -2.27 21.37 -23.42
C THR A 165 -1.86 22.66 -24.12
N VAL A 166 -2.52 23.00 -25.24
CA VAL A 166 -2.20 24.17 -26.07
C VAL A 166 -3.20 25.31 -25.84
N THR A 167 -4.49 25.00 -25.86
CA THR A 167 -5.59 25.94 -25.55
C THR A 167 -6.79 25.15 -24.99
N LEU A 168 -7.68 25.83 -24.28
CA LEU A 168 -8.95 25.29 -23.78
C LEU A 168 -10.15 25.68 -24.67
N ASP A 169 -9.93 26.55 -25.66
CA ASP A 169 -10.95 27.06 -26.58
C ASP A 169 -10.38 27.13 -28.02
N PRO A 170 -10.82 26.26 -28.95
CA PRO A 170 -11.39 24.94 -28.65
C PRO A 170 -10.35 24.07 -27.91
N PRO A 171 -10.75 23.11 -27.05
CA PRO A 171 -9.81 22.33 -26.24
C PRO A 171 -8.84 21.54 -27.14
N THR A 172 -7.55 21.84 -27.01
CA THR A 172 -6.51 21.39 -27.94
C THR A 172 -5.26 20.95 -27.18
N ILE A 173 -4.71 19.81 -27.58
CA ILE A 173 -3.47 19.22 -27.06
C ILE A 173 -2.39 19.13 -28.15
N SER A 174 -1.14 18.99 -27.75
CA SER A 174 -0.01 18.70 -28.64
C SER A 174 0.89 17.61 -28.07
N PHE A 175 1.46 16.78 -28.93
CA PHE A 175 2.47 15.78 -28.57
C PHE A 175 3.37 15.44 -29.76
N ASN A 176 4.52 14.83 -29.51
CA ASN A 176 5.55 14.57 -30.51
C ASN A 176 5.69 13.06 -30.75
N ILE A 177 5.65 12.61 -32.02
CA ILE A 177 6.00 11.24 -32.43
C ILE A 177 7.31 11.26 -33.21
N LYS A 178 8.25 10.35 -32.90
CA LYS A 178 9.47 10.14 -33.71
C LYS A 178 9.15 9.40 -35.01
N GLN A 179 9.79 9.77 -36.12
CA GLN A 179 9.74 9.03 -37.38
C GLN A 179 10.89 8.00 -37.51
N PRO A 180 10.68 6.90 -38.27
CA PRO A 180 9.40 6.39 -38.76
C PRO A 180 8.55 5.80 -37.61
N SER A 181 7.22 5.81 -37.73
CA SER A 181 6.33 5.27 -36.69
C SER A 181 4.99 4.78 -37.23
N LYS A 182 4.75 3.47 -37.11
CA LYS A 182 3.46 2.83 -37.41
C LYS A 182 2.27 3.48 -36.69
N THR A 183 2.48 4.14 -35.55
CA THR A 183 1.40 4.85 -34.83
C THR A 183 1.01 6.14 -35.53
N LEU A 184 1.99 6.87 -36.10
CA LEU A 184 1.71 8.07 -36.91
C LEU A 184 0.96 7.68 -38.20
N ASP A 185 1.40 6.60 -38.85
CA ASP A 185 0.76 6.11 -40.07
C ASP A 185 -0.66 5.58 -39.80
N ALA A 186 -0.88 4.93 -38.65
CA ALA A 186 -2.22 4.56 -38.17
C ALA A 186 -3.11 5.79 -37.88
N ILE A 187 -2.57 6.87 -37.28
CA ILE A 187 -3.34 8.10 -37.00
C ILE A 187 -3.82 8.72 -38.31
N ARG A 188 -2.94 8.81 -39.30
CA ARG A 188 -3.27 9.30 -40.65
C ARG A 188 -4.31 8.42 -41.34
N THR A 189 -4.16 7.10 -41.25
CA THR A 189 -5.13 6.12 -41.78
C THR A 189 -6.50 6.23 -41.10
N ALA A 190 -6.54 6.54 -39.80
CA ALA A 190 -7.76 6.77 -39.02
C ALA A 190 -8.34 8.19 -39.17
N ASN A 191 -8.06 8.88 -40.29
CA ASN A 191 -8.51 10.26 -40.57
C ASN A 191 -8.13 11.28 -39.46
N GLY A 192 -6.98 11.05 -38.80
CA GLY A 192 -6.48 11.86 -37.69
C GLY A 192 -7.07 11.52 -36.33
N LEU A 193 -7.92 10.49 -36.22
CA LEU A 193 -8.61 10.14 -34.96
C LEU A 193 -7.79 9.18 -34.09
N PHE A 194 -7.74 9.46 -32.79
CA PHE A 194 -7.04 8.63 -31.79
C PHE A 194 -7.62 8.87 -30.39
N ARG A 195 -7.22 8.02 -29.43
CA ARG A 195 -7.59 8.14 -28.02
C ARG A 195 -6.35 8.26 -27.14
N VAL A 196 -6.39 9.19 -26.19
CA VAL A 196 -5.36 9.35 -25.14
C VAL A 196 -5.86 8.73 -23.84
N HIS A 197 -4.99 8.02 -23.13
CA HIS A 197 -5.25 7.44 -21.80
C HIS A 197 -4.25 8.01 -20.80
N PHE A 198 -4.73 8.36 -19.60
CA PHE A 198 -3.94 8.92 -18.52
C PHE A 198 -3.75 7.87 -17.41
N PRO A 199 -2.55 7.27 -17.28
CA PRO A 199 -2.29 6.24 -16.29
C PRO A 199 -2.15 6.82 -14.88
N ALA A 200 -2.60 6.04 -13.89
CA ALA A 200 -2.38 6.32 -12.48
C ALA A 200 -0.90 6.26 -12.10
N ALA A 201 -0.52 6.98 -11.04
CA ALA A 201 0.79 6.93 -10.42
C ALA A 201 1.02 5.62 -9.61
N ASP A 202 0.66 4.47 -10.18
CA ASP A 202 0.78 3.15 -9.57
C ASP A 202 1.48 2.14 -10.49
N ARG A 203 1.73 0.93 -9.99
CA ARG A 203 2.37 -0.15 -10.76
C ARG A 203 1.57 -0.58 -11.99
N GLY A 204 0.23 -0.50 -11.92
CA GLY A 204 -0.64 -0.78 -13.05
C GLY A 204 -0.45 0.23 -14.17
N GLY A 205 -0.51 1.53 -13.85
CA GLY A 205 -0.25 2.61 -14.80
C GLY A 205 1.13 2.51 -15.44
N ALA A 206 2.18 2.28 -14.64
CA ALA A 206 3.54 2.04 -15.12
C ALA A 206 3.64 0.84 -16.09
N LYS A 207 2.93 -0.27 -15.79
CA LYS A 207 2.87 -1.45 -16.66
C LYS A 207 2.26 -1.15 -18.03
N VAL A 208 1.19 -0.34 -18.10
CA VAL A 208 0.61 0.08 -19.39
C VAL A 208 1.65 0.84 -20.22
N VAL A 209 2.32 1.81 -19.60
CA VAL A 209 3.30 2.67 -20.27
C VAL A 209 4.48 1.85 -20.81
N ASP A 210 4.98 0.87 -20.04
CA ASP A 210 6.00 -0.07 -20.52
C ASP A 210 5.52 -0.89 -21.73
N LEU A 211 4.32 -1.49 -21.67
CA LEU A 211 3.75 -2.28 -22.76
C LEU A 211 3.50 -1.45 -24.04
N PHE A 212 3.26 -0.15 -23.92
CA PHE A 212 3.14 0.78 -25.05
C PHE A 212 4.44 1.51 -25.41
N SER A 213 5.53 1.27 -24.69
CA SER A 213 6.89 1.71 -25.04
C SER A 213 7.66 0.71 -25.91
N GLN A 214 7.23 -0.56 -25.95
CA GLN A 214 7.88 -1.66 -26.69
C GLN A 214 7.72 -1.59 -28.22
N GLY A 215 7.07 -0.57 -28.78
CA GLY A 215 6.82 -0.45 -30.23
C GLY A 215 5.61 -1.24 -30.71
N ASN A 216 5.49 -1.48 -32.02
CA ASN A 216 4.29 -2.07 -32.64
C ASN A 216 4.65 -3.25 -33.56
N HIS A 217 4.75 -4.43 -32.94
CA HIS A 217 4.96 -5.74 -33.56
C HIS A 217 4.03 -6.80 -32.91
N LEU A 218 3.94 -7.97 -33.53
CA LEU A 218 2.95 -9.01 -33.18
C LEU A 218 3.02 -9.46 -31.71
N ASP A 219 4.23 -9.58 -31.15
CA ASP A 219 4.46 -10.03 -29.78
C ASP A 219 4.07 -8.96 -28.75
N ALA A 220 4.27 -7.67 -29.08
CA ALA A 220 3.77 -6.56 -28.28
C ALA A 220 2.24 -6.51 -28.29
N TYR A 221 1.59 -6.82 -29.42
CA TYR A 221 0.13 -6.94 -29.48
C TYR A 221 -0.39 -8.11 -28.64
N SER A 222 0.25 -9.28 -28.76
CA SER A 222 -0.08 -10.49 -27.98
C SER A 222 0.11 -10.26 -26.48
N SER A 223 1.19 -9.60 -26.09
CA SER A 223 1.45 -9.19 -24.71
C SER A 223 0.39 -8.22 -24.20
N ARG A 224 0.04 -7.18 -24.97
CA ARG A 224 -1.04 -6.24 -24.61
C ARG A 224 -2.39 -6.93 -24.41
N TRP A 225 -2.78 -7.84 -25.30
CA TRP A 225 -4.02 -8.61 -25.18
C TRP A 225 -4.04 -9.56 -23.97
N LYS A 226 -2.88 -10.16 -23.63
CA LYS A 226 -2.76 -11.05 -22.47
C LYS A 226 -2.73 -10.30 -21.14
N GLU A 227 -2.23 -9.07 -21.12
CA GLU A 227 -1.84 -8.38 -19.89
C GLU A 227 -2.68 -7.15 -19.52
N LEU A 228 -3.60 -6.70 -20.39
CA LEU A 228 -4.47 -5.53 -20.21
C LEU A 228 -5.92 -5.82 -20.63
N LYS A 229 -6.90 -5.20 -19.96
CA LYS A 229 -8.33 -5.23 -20.33
C LYS A 229 -8.60 -4.27 -21.49
N ILE A 230 -8.29 -4.70 -22.70
CA ILE A 230 -8.50 -3.91 -23.91
C ILE A 230 -9.88 -4.22 -24.52
N HIS A 231 -10.70 -3.18 -24.67
CA HIS A 231 -11.93 -3.19 -25.47
C HIS A 231 -11.65 -2.60 -26.86
N HIS A 232 -12.38 -3.06 -27.88
CA HIS A 232 -12.31 -2.54 -29.25
C HIS A 232 -13.74 -2.16 -29.70
N PRO A 233 -14.04 -0.86 -29.86
CA PRO A 233 -15.34 -0.42 -30.37
C PRO A 233 -15.62 -1.00 -31.75
N LYS A 234 -16.76 -1.70 -31.90
CA LYS A 234 -17.24 -2.17 -33.20
C LYS A 234 -18.11 -1.10 -33.85
N LYS A 235 -18.00 -0.94 -35.17
CA LYS A 235 -18.89 -0.08 -35.96
C LYS A 235 -20.25 -0.76 -36.07
N ASN A 236 -21.31 -0.14 -35.53
CA ASN A 236 -22.67 -0.67 -35.63
C ASN A 236 -23.22 -0.46 -37.05
N THR A 237 -23.28 -1.52 -37.85
CA THR A 237 -23.80 -1.49 -39.24
C THR A 237 -25.31 -1.78 -39.32
N SER A 238 -26.04 -1.75 -38.20
CA SER A 238 -27.47 -2.07 -38.13
C SER A 238 -28.34 -0.81 -38.18
N SER A 239 -28.86 -0.47 -39.35
CA SER A 239 -29.74 0.68 -39.60
C SER A 239 -31.19 0.48 -39.13
N ASN A 240 -31.39 -0.05 -37.92
CA ASN A 240 -32.72 -0.30 -37.33
C ASN A 240 -32.97 0.61 -36.11
N ALA A 241 -33.49 1.80 -36.37
CA ALA A 241 -33.71 2.86 -35.37
C ALA A 241 -34.98 2.64 -34.52
N THR A 242 -35.07 1.54 -33.77
CA THR A 242 -36.21 1.24 -32.88
C THR A 242 -35.84 0.58 -31.54
N ALA A 243 -34.60 0.12 -31.34
CA ALA A 243 -34.17 -0.57 -30.12
C ALA A 243 -33.38 0.32 -29.13
N LEU A 244 -33.73 1.61 -29.01
CA LEU A 244 -32.96 2.60 -28.25
C LEU A 244 -33.58 2.96 -26.88
N SER A 245 -33.79 1.98 -26.01
CA SER A 245 -34.09 2.20 -24.59
C SER A 245 -33.65 1.01 -23.74
N LEU A 246 -33.49 1.23 -22.42
CA LEU A 246 -33.17 0.23 -21.38
C LEU A 246 -31.73 -0.35 -21.33
N MET A 247 -30.72 0.34 -21.87
CA MET A 247 -29.31 0.16 -21.45
C MET A 247 -28.59 1.51 -21.36
N PRO A 248 -27.60 1.68 -20.45
CA PRO A 248 -26.81 2.91 -20.38
C PRO A 248 -26.04 3.15 -21.68
N SER A 249 -26.15 4.36 -22.22
CA SER A 249 -25.52 4.74 -23.48
C SER A 249 -24.01 4.92 -23.35
N ASN A 250 -23.26 3.82 -23.51
CA ASN A 250 -21.82 3.86 -23.77
C ASN A 250 -21.57 4.79 -24.97
N ALA A 251 -20.66 5.75 -24.82
CA ALA A 251 -20.40 6.76 -25.84
C ALA A 251 -19.97 6.12 -27.17
N THR A 252 -20.52 6.64 -28.28
CA THR A 252 -20.11 6.28 -29.64
C THR A 252 -18.68 6.75 -29.89
N ALA A 253 -17.72 5.87 -29.62
CA ALA A 253 -16.28 6.14 -29.68
C ALA A 253 -15.85 6.52 -31.11
N LEU A 254 -15.73 7.84 -31.36
CA LEU A 254 -15.51 8.43 -32.68
C LEU A 254 -14.27 7.88 -33.38
N SER A 255 -13.19 7.61 -32.64
CA SER A 255 -11.93 7.10 -33.21
C SER A 255 -11.92 5.60 -33.53
N LEU A 256 -12.88 4.81 -33.03
CA LEU A 256 -12.82 3.35 -32.95
C LEU A 256 -11.53 2.81 -32.29
N ALA A 257 -10.77 3.63 -31.57
CA ALA A 257 -9.47 3.25 -31.04
C ALA A 257 -9.57 2.24 -29.88
N PRO A 258 -8.53 1.41 -29.65
CA PRO A 258 -8.43 0.52 -28.50
C PRO A 258 -8.66 1.25 -27.18
N GLN A 259 -9.64 0.82 -26.40
CA GLN A 259 -9.95 1.38 -25.09
C GLN A 259 -9.34 0.51 -23.98
N ILE A 260 -8.60 1.10 -23.05
CA ILE A 260 -8.01 0.39 -21.91
C ILE A 260 -8.94 0.60 -20.71
N TRP A 261 -9.64 -0.45 -20.29
CA TRP A 261 -10.68 -0.38 -19.26
C TRP A 261 -10.18 -0.71 -17.84
N ASP A 262 -8.89 -1.00 -17.68
CA ASP A 262 -8.30 -1.30 -16.38
C ASP A 262 -8.43 -0.16 -15.36
N ASP A 263 -8.47 -0.55 -14.08
CA ASP A 263 -8.74 0.34 -12.95
C ASP A 263 -7.71 1.49 -12.85
N PHE A 264 -6.46 1.21 -13.21
CA PHE A 264 -5.32 2.13 -13.22
C PHE A 264 -5.26 3.13 -14.41
N ILE A 265 -6.28 3.20 -15.27
CA ILE A 265 -6.48 4.34 -16.17
C ILE A 265 -7.43 5.34 -15.50
N LEU A 266 -6.99 6.57 -15.24
CA LEU A 266 -7.75 7.57 -14.49
C LEU A 266 -8.71 8.37 -15.37
N ALA A 267 -8.26 8.73 -16.57
CA ALA A 267 -9.01 9.51 -17.54
C ALA A 267 -8.62 9.11 -18.97
N ALA A 268 -9.47 9.46 -19.94
CA ALA A 268 -9.17 9.28 -21.35
C ALA A 268 -9.86 10.37 -22.21
N MET A 269 -9.25 10.71 -23.35
CA MET A 269 -9.75 11.72 -24.29
C MET A 269 -9.88 11.14 -25.70
N GLU A 270 -11.01 11.33 -26.36
CA GLU A 270 -11.13 11.16 -27.81
C GLU A 270 -10.62 12.42 -28.50
N CYS A 271 -9.73 12.27 -29.49
CA CYS A 271 -9.02 13.38 -30.11
C CYS A 271 -8.97 13.26 -31.64
N LYS A 272 -8.92 14.40 -32.32
CA LYS A 272 -8.71 14.51 -33.76
C LYS A 272 -7.55 15.45 -34.09
N VAL A 273 -6.55 14.98 -34.83
CA VAL A 273 -5.47 15.81 -35.38
C VAL A 273 -6.06 16.93 -36.24
N THR A 274 -5.59 18.15 -36.00
CA THR A 274 -5.91 19.34 -36.80
C THR A 274 -4.71 19.80 -37.62
N HIS A 275 -3.50 19.65 -37.09
CA HIS A 275 -2.25 20.05 -37.76
C HIS A 275 -1.12 19.06 -37.46
N GLU A 276 -0.28 18.80 -38.45
CA GLU A 276 1.02 18.13 -38.29
C GLU A 276 2.15 19.12 -38.60
N PHE A 277 3.18 19.18 -37.76
CA PHE A 277 4.38 19.99 -38.01
C PHE A 277 5.62 19.09 -38.02
N PRO A 278 6.30 18.90 -39.17
CA PRO A 278 7.54 18.13 -39.25
C PRO A 278 8.72 18.91 -38.64
N VAL A 279 9.47 18.26 -37.75
CA VAL A 279 10.61 18.82 -37.00
C VAL A 279 11.73 17.77 -36.98
N ALA A 280 12.53 17.75 -38.06
CA ALA A 280 13.63 16.82 -38.28
C ALA A 280 13.21 15.33 -38.13
N ASP A 281 13.63 14.63 -37.08
CA ASP A 281 13.30 13.22 -36.83
C ASP A 281 11.97 13.01 -36.08
N HIS A 282 11.22 14.07 -35.81
CA HIS A 282 9.91 14.03 -35.13
C HIS A 282 8.83 14.80 -35.91
N VAL A 283 7.57 14.47 -35.63
CA VAL A 283 6.39 15.26 -36.01
C VAL A 283 5.66 15.70 -34.75
N ILE A 284 5.36 17.00 -34.63
CA ILE A 284 4.46 17.53 -33.61
C ILE A 284 3.03 17.41 -34.15
N LEU A 285 2.19 16.65 -33.47
CA LEU A 285 0.76 16.55 -33.76
C LEU A 285 0.00 17.49 -32.83
N VAL A 286 -0.82 18.36 -33.40
CA VAL A 286 -1.75 19.23 -32.66
C VAL A 286 -3.16 18.74 -32.93
N ALA A 287 -3.92 18.47 -31.88
CA ALA A 287 -5.21 17.77 -31.95
C ALA A 287 -6.27 18.41 -31.06
N ARG A 288 -7.49 18.51 -31.58
CA ARG A 288 -8.68 18.92 -30.83
C ARG A 288 -9.19 17.75 -29.99
N VAL A 289 -9.60 18.03 -28.77
CA VAL A 289 -10.27 17.08 -27.88
C VAL A 289 -11.77 17.13 -28.17
N GLU A 290 -12.35 16.01 -28.60
CA GLU A 290 -13.78 15.89 -28.92
C GLU A 290 -14.60 15.47 -27.68
N SER A 291 -14.03 14.64 -26.81
CA SER A 291 -14.63 14.28 -25.52
C SER A 291 -13.57 13.95 -24.46
N LEU A 292 -13.96 14.08 -23.20
CA LEU A 292 -13.18 13.67 -22.03
C LEU A 292 -14.02 12.76 -21.12
N GLU A 293 -13.45 11.62 -20.78
CA GLU A 293 -13.94 10.67 -19.77
C GLU A 293 -13.01 10.70 -18.56
N HIS A 294 -13.56 10.75 -17.35
CA HIS A 294 -12.79 10.81 -16.10
C HIS A 294 -13.43 9.89 -15.05
N LYS A 295 -12.64 9.05 -14.37
CA LYS A 295 -13.09 8.24 -13.24
C LYS A 295 -13.16 9.06 -11.95
N LEU A 296 -14.04 8.71 -11.03
CA LEU A 296 -14.12 9.34 -9.71
C LEU A 296 -13.05 8.77 -8.75
N SER A 297 -11.76 8.88 -9.11
CA SER A 297 -10.63 8.59 -8.22
C SER A 297 -9.95 9.88 -7.73
N THR A 298 -9.29 9.79 -6.57
CA THR A 298 -8.39 10.80 -6.00
C THR A 298 -6.91 10.52 -6.29
N ASP A 299 -6.59 9.43 -6.98
CA ASP A 299 -5.21 9.05 -7.30
C ASP A 299 -4.60 10.03 -8.31
N PRO A 300 -3.32 10.44 -8.16
CA PRO A 300 -2.66 11.30 -9.12
C PRO A 300 -2.23 10.54 -10.39
N THR A 301 -2.08 11.28 -11.49
CA THR A 301 -1.42 10.78 -12.70
C THR A 301 0.10 10.65 -12.49
N MET A 302 0.72 9.77 -13.27
CA MET A 302 2.14 9.48 -13.22
C MET A 302 3.01 10.59 -13.87
N LEU A 303 4.20 10.84 -13.30
CA LEU A 303 5.25 11.69 -13.89
C LEU A 303 6.43 10.85 -14.39
N TYR A 304 7.18 11.37 -15.35
CA TYR A 304 8.48 10.83 -15.78
C TYR A 304 9.60 11.85 -15.52
N ILE A 305 10.62 11.43 -14.77
CA ILE A 305 11.80 12.24 -14.40
C ILE A 305 12.95 11.30 -14.00
N ASP A 306 14.19 11.71 -14.25
CA ASP A 306 15.40 10.90 -13.96
C ASP A 306 15.30 9.52 -14.67
N GLY A 307 14.82 9.56 -15.91
CA GLY A 307 14.60 8.39 -16.74
C GLY A 307 13.61 7.35 -16.18
N GLY A 308 12.81 7.66 -15.15
CA GLY A 308 11.91 6.73 -14.47
C GLY A 308 10.60 7.34 -14.02
N TYR A 309 9.68 6.49 -13.57
CA TYR A 309 8.32 6.88 -13.17
C TYR A 309 8.25 7.35 -11.72
N ARG A 310 7.52 8.43 -11.45
CA ARG A 310 7.30 8.98 -10.09
C ARG A 310 5.83 9.29 -9.81
N VAL A 311 5.46 9.21 -8.54
CA VAL A 311 4.29 9.89 -7.99
C VAL A 311 4.61 11.40 -7.90
N PRO A 312 3.66 12.33 -8.07
CA PRO A 312 3.91 13.77 -7.86
C PRO A 312 4.45 14.18 -6.48
N LYS A 313 4.47 13.27 -5.49
CA LYS A 313 5.12 13.44 -4.19
C LYS A 313 6.62 13.06 -4.17
N GLY A 314 7.19 12.62 -5.30
CA GLY A 314 8.61 12.30 -5.49
C GLY A 314 8.97 10.80 -5.41
N GLU A 315 8.09 9.96 -4.88
CA GLU A 315 8.27 8.52 -4.71
C GLU A 315 8.48 7.79 -6.05
N LYS A 316 9.41 6.81 -6.08
CA LYS A 316 9.68 5.97 -7.27
C LYS A 316 8.56 4.93 -7.48
N ILE A 317 7.98 4.88 -8.67
CA ILE A 317 7.07 3.82 -9.09
C ILE A 317 7.88 2.74 -9.79
N TYR A 318 7.97 1.57 -9.16
CA TYR A 318 8.69 0.42 -9.70
C TYR A 318 7.85 -0.28 -10.78
N SER A 319 8.34 -0.29 -12.02
CA SER A 319 7.69 -1.00 -13.13
C SER A 319 8.23 -2.43 -13.27
N SER A 320 7.39 -3.34 -13.74
CA SER A 320 7.72 -4.77 -13.87
C SER A 320 8.76 -5.06 -14.95
N VAL A 321 8.99 -4.16 -15.91
CA VAL A 321 10.01 -4.33 -16.96
C VAL A 321 11.40 -3.90 -16.46
N ARG A 322 11.53 -2.90 -15.58
CA ARG A 322 12.82 -2.59 -14.93
C ARG A 322 13.20 -3.49 -13.77
N ALA A 323 12.27 -4.29 -13.25
CA ALA A 323 12.62 -5.49 -12.49
C ALA A 323 13.24 -6.59 -13.39
N ARG A 324 13.36 -6.36 -14.70
CA ARG A 324 13.89 -7.28 -15.72
C ARG A 324 14.86 -6.56 -16.66
N THR A 325 15.91 -5.98 -16.09
CA THR A 325 17.14 -5.66 -16.84
C THR A 325 18.35 -6.10 -16.00
N PRO A 326 18.70 -7.40 -16.01
CA PRO A 326 19.89 -7.89 -15.32
C PRO A 326 21.15 -7.26 -15.92
N ILE A 327 22.08 -6.82 -15.06
CA ILE A 327 23.42 -6.45 -15.49
C ILE A 327 24.27 -7.73 -15.48
N GLY A 328 24.47 -8.32 -16.67
CA GLY A 328 25.29 -9.50 -16.86
C GLY A 328 24.60 -10.84 -16.57
N SER A 329 25.27 -11.91 -16.98
CA SER A 329 24.87 -13.31 -16.82
C SER A 329 25.39 -13.93 -15.51
N ASP A 330 24.95 -15.16 -15.25
CA ASP A 330 25.62 -16.19 -14.43
C ASP A 330 25.86 -15.94 -12.93
N GLN A 331 25.06 -15.08 -12.28
CA GLN A 331 24.85 -15.17 -10.83
C GLN A 331 23.35 -15.20 -10.49
N ALA A 332 22.94 -16.20 -9.69
CA ALA A 332 21.58 -16.30 -9.20
C ALA A 332 21.20 -15.04 -8.41
N VAL A 333 20.07 -14.43 -8.74
CA VAL A 333 19.64 -13.15 -8.14
C VAL A 333 19.15 -13.40 -6.72
N TRP A 334 20.06 -13.32 -5.76
CA TRP A 334 19.77 -13.47 -4.34
C TRP A 334 18.77 -12.42 -3.85
N SER A 335 17.82 -12.87 -3.05
CA SER A 335 16.85 -12.05 -2.35
C SER A 335 16.80 -12.43 -0.88
N VAL A 336 17.01 -11.45 0.01
CA VAL A 336 16.83 -11.59 1.47
C VAL A 336 15.44 -12.10 1.86
N TRP A 337 14.46 -11.93 0.97
CA TRP A 337 13.08 -12.34 1.18
C TRP A 337 12.87 -13.83 0.93
N ASP A 338 13.89 -14.54 0.43
CA ASP A 338 13.87 -15.98 0.20
C ASP A 338 14.12 -16.75 1.51
N TYR A 339 14.75 -16.10 2.50
CA TYR A 339 14.98 -16.63 3.85
C TYR A 339 13.68 -17.05 4.58
N PRO A 340 13.76 -17.94 5.60
CA PRO A 340 12.64 -18.27 6.47
C PRO A 340 11.93 -17.06 7.07
N LEU A 341 10.67 -17.24 7.49
CA LEU A 341 9.80 -16.14 7.92
C LEU A 341 10.36 -15.33 9.12
N PHE A 342 11.16 -15.99 9.97
CA PHE A 342 12.03 -15.35 10.94
C PHE A 342 13.45 -15.88 10.70
N PRO A 343 14.33 -15.11 10.03
CA PRO A 343 15.70 -15.54 9.75
C PRO A 343 16.52 -15.64 11.04
N GLY A 344 17.37 -16.67 11.15
CA GLY A 344 18.25 -16.90 12.30
C GLY A 344 19.68 -16.45 12.05
N GLU A 345 20.59 -16.91 12.92
CA GLU A 345 22.01 -16.52 12.87
C GLU A 345 22.71 -17.04 11.59
N LYS A 346 22.24 -18.16 11.03
CA LYS A 346 22.74 -18.69 9.74
C LYS A 346 22.46 -17.71 8.60
N GLU A 347 21.21 -17.26 8.48
CA GLU A 347 20.78 -16.31 7.45
C GLU A 347 21.40 -14.92 7.69
N ARG A 348 21.63 -14.54 8.94
CA ARG A 348 22.36 -13.32 9.32
C ARG A 348 23.81 -13.33 8.81
N LEU A 349 24.51 -14.45 8.97
CA LEU A 349 25.90 -14.63 8.51
C LEU A 349 25.99 -14.69 6.97
N ASP A 350 25.03 -15.33 6.31
CA ASP A 350 24.89 -15.26 4.85
C ASP A 350 24.65 -13.81 4.38
N TYR A 351 23.72 -13.09 5.03
CA TYR A 351 23.45 -11.69 4.71
C TYR A 351 24.69 -10.80 4.86
N LEU A 352 25.48 -11.00 5.92
CA LEU A 352 26.77 -10.33 6.11
C LEU A 352 27.73 -10.63 4.94
N ALA A 353 27.92 -11.90 4.59
CA ALA A 353 28.83 -12.30 3.53
C ALA A 353 28.45 -11.71 2.16
N GLN A 354 27.15 -11.60 1.87
CA GLN A 354 26.67 -11.08 0.59
C GLN A 354 26.70 -9.54 0.53
N VAL A 355 26.44 -8.82 1.64
CA VAL A 355 26.73 -7.37 1.70
C VAL A 355 28.25 -7.11 1.55
N LYS A 356 29.10 -7.94 2.19
CA LYS A 356 30.57 -7.89 2.05
C LYS A 356 31.00 -8.07 0.59
N ALA A 357 30.38 -9.00 -0.14
CA ALA A 357 30.62 -9.21 -1.57
C ALA A 357 30.18 -8.00 -2.43
N ILE A 358 29.01 -7.40 -2.17
CA ILE A 358 28.53 -6.20 -2.87
C ILE A 358 29.47 -5.01 -2.67
N VAL A 359 29.97 -4.82 -1.44
CA VAL A 359 31.00 -3.81 -1.13
C VAL A 359 32.26 -4.06 -1.96
N LYS A 360 32.87 -5.25 -1.87
CA LYS A 360 34.10 -5.58 -2.61
C LYS A 360 33.95 -5.48 -4.14
N LYS A 361 32.79 -5.83 -4.70
CA LYS A 361 32.50 -5.77 -6.14
C LYS A 361 32.38 -4.33 -6.67
N THR A 362 32.20 -3.33 -5.80
CA THR A 362 31.84 -1.96 -6.19
C THR A 362 32.83 -0.93 -5.64
N PRO A 363 33.82 -0.45 -6.44
CA PRO A 363 34.87 0.45 -5.97
C PRO A 363 34.39 1.75 -5.29
N ALA A 364 33.20 2.24 -5.64
CA ALA A 364 32.61 3.42 -5.01
C ALA A 364 32.36 3.25 -3.49
N TYR A 365 32.06 2.04 -3.02
CA TYR A 365 31.70 1.81 -1.61
C TYR A 365 32.90 1.76 -0.67
N TYR A 366 34.10 1.40 -1.17
CA TYR A 366 35.29 1.26 -0.33
C TYR A 366 36.44 2.22 -0.65
N LYS A 367 36.51 2.86 -1.84
CA LYS A 367 37.63 3.78 -2.16
C LYS A 367 37.61 5.07 -1.33
N ASP A 368 36.46 5.73 -1.25
CA ASP A 368 36.26 6.92 -0.42
C ASP A 368 34.85 6.94 0.22
N PRO A 369 34.65 6.22 1.34
CA PRO A 369 33.33 6.07 1.94
C PRO A 369 32.87 7.36 2.65
N THR A 370 31.80 7.95 2.13
CA THR A 370 31.10 9.11 2.71
C THR A 370 29.79 8.70 3.39
N LYS A 371 29.13 9.62 4.10
CA LYS A 371 27.79 9.37 4.68
C LYS A 371 26.75 9.10 3.57
N GLU A 372 26.95 9.67 2.41
CA GLU A 372 26.14 9.48 1.20
C GLU A 372 26.38 8.08 0.62
N THR A 373 27.64 7.60 0.62
CA THR A 373 28.00 6.22 0.22
C THR A 373 27.28 5.16 1.06
N TYR A 374 27.24 5.32 2.39
CA TYR A 374 26.51 4.39 3.27
C TYR A 374 24.99 4.46 3.04
N ARG A 375 24.43 5.65 2.79
CA ARG A 375 23.01 5.83 2.44
C ARG A 375 22.64 5.19 1.10
N GLU A 376 23.54 5.26 0.12
CA GLU A 376 23.36 4.64 -1.19
C GLU A 376 23.34 3.10 -1.05
N LEU A 377 24.31 2.53 -0.33
CA LEU A 377 24.38 1.10 -0.02
C LEU A 377 23.10 0.61 0.69
N ASP A 378 22.67 1.29 1.77
CA ASP A 378 21.42 1.00 2.49
C ASP A 378 20.16 1.14 1.60
N SER A 379 20.20 1.93 0.52
CA SER A 379 19.07 2.14 -0.39
C SER A 379 18.97 1.13 -1.54
N ILE A 380 20.08 0.44 -1.83
CA ILE A 380 20.18 -0.60 -2.88
C ILE A 380 19.92 -1.98 -2.28
N LEU A 381 20.28 -2.19 -1.02
CA LEU A 381 20.06 -3.45 -0.32
C LEU A 381 18.57 -3.69 -0.05
N PRO A 382 18.08 -4.94 -0.20
CA PRO A 382 16.66 -5.23 -0.08
C PRO A 382 16.11 -5.13 1.35
N TYR A 383 16.97 -5.08 2.37
CA TYR A 383 16.61 -4.90 3.77
C TYR A 383 17.78 -4.21 4.53
N PRO A 384 17.55 -3.31 5.50
CA PRO A 384 18.65 -2.56 6.12
C PRO A 384 19.58 -3.46 6.97
N PRO A 385 20.91 -3.51 6.73
CA PRO A 385 21.85 -4.39 7.44
C PRO A 385 21.84 -4.24 8.96
N ALA A 386 21.64 -3.02 9.47
CA ALA A 386 21.55 -2.76 10.90
C ALA A 386 20.37 -3.46 11.60
N SER A 387 19.36 -3.91 10.84
CA SER A 387 18.23 -4.74 11.33
C SER A 387 18.66 -6.18 11.64
N PHE A 388 19.75 -6.65 11.01
CA PHE A 388 20.48 -7.87 11.35
C PHE A 388 21.69 -7.58 12.27
N GLY A 389 21.76 -6.39 12.87
CA GLY A 389 22.86 -6.00 13.75
C GLY A 389 24.22 -5.85 13.05
N ILE A 390 24.23 -5.69 11.72
CA ILE A 390 25.46 -5.46 10.94
C ILE A 390 25.76 -3.96 10.93
N ASN A 391 26.97 -3.59 11.33
CA ASN A 391 27.49 -2.23 11.25
C ASN A 391 28.19 -2.00 9.91
N THR A 392 27.54 -1.26 9.00
CA THR A 392 28.05 -1.00 7.64
C THR A 392 29.33 -0.16 7.62
N GLU A 393 29.54 0.72 8.61
CA GLU A 393 30.77 1.52 8.74
C GLU A 393 31.98 0.62 8.99
N LEU A 394 31.85 -0.33 9.93
CA LEU A 394 32.88 -1.32 10.25
C LEU A 394 33.07 -2.35 9.15
N LEU A 395 31.99 -2.82 8.50
CA LEU A 395 32.07 -3.77 7.39
C LEU A 395 32.86 -3.22 6.20
N VAL A 396 32.65 -1.93 5.86
CA VAL A 396 33.42 -1.28 4.79
C VAL A 396 34.89 -1.11 5.20
N ALA A 397 35.17 -0.80 6.47
CA ALA A 397 36.55 -0.75 6.97
C ALA A 397 37.26 -2.11 6.95
N GLU A 398 36.55 -3.19 7.31
CA GLU A 398 37.04 -4.56 7.19
C GLU A 398 37.37 -4.90 5.73
N CYS A 399 36.46 -4.57 4.79
CA CYS A 399 36.71 -4.73 3.36
C CYS A 399 37.93 -3.93 2.88
N ARG A 400 38.18 -2.71 3.41
CA ARG A 400 39.36 -1.91 3.09
C ARG A 400 40.66 -2.59 3.56
N ARG A 401 40.70 -3.07 4.81
CA ARG A 401 41.87 -3.82 5.34
C ARG A 401 42.17 -5.08 4.51
N GLU A 402 41.14 -5.84 4.16
CA GLU A 402 41.26 -7.04 3.30
C GLU A 402 41.67 -6.74 1.85
N LEU A 403 41.59 -5.47 1.41
CA LEU A 403 42.04 -4.98 0.10
C LEU A 403 43.37 -4.20 0.18
N GLY A 404 44.04 -4.19 1.35
CA GLY A 404 45.30 -3.47 1.54
C GLY A 404 45.17 -1.94 1.57
N LEU A 405 43.99 -1.41 1.94
CA LEU A 405 43.71 0.01 2.01
C LEU A 405 43.54 0.49 3.47
N ASP A 406 44.16 1.61 3.81
CA ASP A 406 44.09 2.22 5.16
C ASP A 406 42.65 2.35 5.68
N ASP A 407 42.43 2.08 6.96
CA ASP A 407 41.11 2.15 7.57
C ASP A 407 40.76 3.59 8.02
N LYS A 408 39.92 4.27 7.21
CA LYS A 408 39.36 5.62 7.50
C LYS A 408 38.34 5.64 8.66
N LEU A 409 38.46 4.74 9.64
CA LEU A 409 37.58 4.72 10.81
C LEU A 409 37.95 5.84 11.80
N PRO A 410 36.95 6.50 12.42
CA PRO A 410 37.13 7.21 13.67
C PRO A 410 37.82 6.32 14.73
N PRO A 411 38.72 6.85 15.56
CA PRO A 411 39.46 6.04 16.54
C PRO A 411 38.54 5.32 17.52
N GLU A 412 37.37 5.88 17.85
CA GLU A 412 36.37 5.31 18.75
C GLU A 412 35.67 4.04 18.20
N LEU A 413 35.89 3.71 16.93
CA LEU A 413 35.29 2.58 16.23
C LEU A 413 36.28 1.44 15.91
N LYS A 414 37.60 1.63 16.05
CA LYS A 414 38.62 0.68 15.56
C LYS A 414 38.56 -0.71 16.22
N ASP A 415 38.22 -0.77 17.51
CA ASP A 415 38.18 -2.02 18.29
C ASP A 415 36.79 -2.70 18.30
N GLN A 416 35.83 -2.20 17.52
CA GLN A 416 34.45 -2.70 17.51
C GLN A 416 34.23 -3.85 16.52
N GLN A 417 33.33 -4.77 16.86
CA GLN A 417 32.92 -5.88 15.98
C GLN A 417 31.89 -5.42 14.94
N VAL A 418 31.98 -5.97 13.72
CA VAL A 418 31.02 -5.70 12.63
C VAL A 418 29.61 -6.19 12.96
N LEU A 419 29.49 -7.30 13.70
CA LEU A 419 28.24 -7.81 14.23
C LEU A 419 28.05 -7.34 15.68
N ALA A 420 26.90 -6.75 15.98
CA ALA A 420 26.49 -6.51 17.36
C ALA A 420 25.94 -7.79 18.00
N ASP A 421 26.35 -8.10 19.25
CA ASP A 421 25.80 -9.23 20.03
C ASP A 421 24.29 -9.09 20.25
N PHE A 422 23.81 -7.86 20.39
CA PHE A 422 22.40 -7.56 20.63
C PHE A 422 21.84 -6.68 19.51
N TYR A 423 20.78 -7.16 18.86
CA TYR A 423 20.11 -6.49 17.75
C TYR A 423 18.63 -6.89 17.66
N GLY A 424 17.86 -6.21 16.81
CA GLY A 424 16.43 -6.51 16.63
C GLY A 424 15.61 -6.28 17.90
N SER A 425 14.58 -7.11 18.13
CA SER A 425 13.71 -7.03 19.31
C SER A 425 14.33 -7.73 20.52
N LEU A 426 14.86 -6.96 21.47
CA LEU A 426 15.61 -7.47 22.63
C LEU A 426 14.71 -8.15 23.67
N THR A 427 14.91 -9.46 23.86
CA THR A 427 14.22 -10.28 24.89
C THR A 427 14.65 -9.86 26.32
N PRO A 428 13.91 -10.25 27.38
CA PRO A 428 14.28 -9.92 28.76
C PRO A 428 15.71 -10.33 29.12
N SER A 429 16.10 -11.57 28.83
CA SER A 429 17.46 -12.07 29.09
C SER A 429 18.55 -11.37 28.26
N MET A 430 18.23 -10.83 27.09
CA MET A 430 19.15 -9.94 26.36
C MET A 430 19.33 -8.61 27.09
N ARG A 431 18.26 -8.01 27.61
CA ARG A 431 18.31 -6.74 28.37
C ARG A 431 19.11 -6.90 29.68
N GLU A 432 18.91 -7.99 30.41
CA GLU A 432 19.70 -8.33 31.60
C GLU A 432 21.22 -8.39 31.28
N LYS A 433 21.60 -9.08 30.21
CA LYS A 433 23.01 -9.17 29.76
C LYS A 433 23.59 -7.82 29.33
N ILE A 434 22.77 -6.95 28.73
CA ILE A 434 23.14 -5.56 28.38
C ILE A 434 23.38 -4.73 29.65
N ILE A 435 22.49 -4.83 30.64
CA ILE A 435 22.61 -4.15 31.93
C ILE A 435 23.89 -4.61 32.65
N GLU A 436 24.18 -5.91 32.68
CA GLU A 436 25.40 -6.44 33.29
C GLU A 436 26.68 -5.98 32.57
N ARG A 437 26.67 -5.88 31.24
CA ARG A 437 27.79 -5.28 30.49
C ARG A 437 27.94 -3.79 30.78
N ALA A 438 26.84 -3.04 30.83
CA ALA A 438 26.85 -1.61 31.14
C ALA A 438 27.43 -1.35 32.55
N LYS A 439 26.99 -2.10 33.57
CA LYS A 439 27.57 -2.06 34.92
C LYS A 439 29.08 -2.26 34.87
N ARG A 440 29.55 -3.37 34.28
CA ARG A 440 30.98 -3.70 34.20
C ARG A 440 31.79 -2.63 33.47
N ALA A 441 31.29 -2.12 32.35
CA ALA A 441 31.97 -1.06 31.59
C ALA A 441 32.14 0.21 32.44
N ILE A 442 31.08 0.66 33.12
CA ILE A 442 31.09 1.89 33.94
C ILE A 442 31.93 1.72 35.22
N THR A 443 31.93 0.53 35.84
CA THR A 443 32.82 0.22 36.97
C THR A 443 34.30 0.20 36.57
N LEU A 444 34.63 -0.20 35.33
CA LEU A 444 35.99 -0.17 34.80
C LEU A 444 36.43 1.22 34.35
N ASP A 445 35.55 1.99 33.71
CA ASP A 445 35.84 3.35 33.26
C ASP A 445 34.58 4.26 33.28
N PRO A 446 34.47 5.19 34.26
CA PRO A 446 33.36 6.14 34.32
C PRO A 446 33.20 7.03 33.08
N ARG A 447 34.21 7.14 32.19
CA ARG A 447 34.13 7.92 30.94
C ARG A 447 33.12 7.35 29.94
N PHE A 448 32.69 6.08 30.07
CA PHE A 448 31.57 5.55 29.30
C PHE A 448 30.26 6.36 29.50
N LEU A 449 30.09 7.04 30.65
CA LEU A 449 28.93 7.90 30.92
C LEU A 449 28.94 9.24 30.18
N THR A 450 30.10 9.72 29.72
CA THR A 450 30.25 10.99 28.98
C THR A 450 30.41 10.78 27.47
N GLN A 451 30.60 9.54 27.03
CA GLN A 451 30.65 9.14 25.62
C GLN A 451 29.30 9.37 24.93
N ASN A 452 29.30 9.57 23.61
CA ASN A 452 28.06 9.65 22.83
C ASN A 452 27.25 8.35 22.94
N TYR A 453 25.94 8.44 23.18
CA TYR A 453 25.07 7.27 23.41
C TYR A 453 25.13 6.20 22.29
N ARG A 454 25.35 6.58 21.02
CA ARG A 454 25.54 5.63 19.91
C ARG A 454 26.80 4.78 20.13
N LEU A 455 27.92 5.41 20.49
CA LEU A 455 29.20 4.75 20.74
C LEU A 455 29.14 3.92 22.03
N PHE A 456 28.47 4.43 23.07
CA PHE A 456 28.24 3.69 24.32
C PHE A 456 27.51 2.37 24.07
N LEU A 457 26.39 2.40 23.31
CA LEU A 457 25.67 1.17 22.92
C LEU A 457 26.58 0.20 22.16
N GLN A 458 27.36 0.70 21.19
CA GLN A 458 28.27 -0.15 20.41
C GLN A 458 29.37 -0.78 21.29
N SER A 459 29.91 -0.05 22.26
CA SER A 459 30.98 -0.53 23.15
C SER A 459 30.53 -1.65 24.11
N ILE A 460 29.23 -1.71 24.45
CA ILE A 460 28.63 -2.84 25.19
C ILE A 460 28.07 -3.94 24.26
N GLY A 461 28.27 -3.84 22.94
CA GLY A 461 27.86 -4.83 21.93
C GLY A 461 26.41 -4.71 21.45
N VAL A 462 25.76 -3.56 21.65
CA VAL A 462 24.36 -3.31 21.26
C VAL A 462 24.29 -2.52 19.96
N SER A 463 23.51 -3.01 18.99
CA SER A 463 23.18 -2.27 17.77
C SER A 463 22.41 -0.99 18.11
N PRO A 464 22.83 0.21 17.65
CA PRO A 464 22.05 1.44 17.81
C PRO A 464 20.70 1.45 17.09
N ASN A 465 20.37 0.41 16.31
CA ASN A 465 19.05 0.19 15.70
C ASN A 465 18.24 -0.92 16.40
N SER A 466 18.66 -1.36 17.59
CA SER A 466 17.88 -2.28 18.43
C SER A 466 16.50 -1.70 18.74
N ARG A 467 15.49 -2.56 18.77
CA ARG A 467 14.10 -2.17 18.97
C ARG A 467 13.74 -2.06 20.44
N ASP A 468 12.93 -1.05 20.74
CA ASP A 468 12.22 -0.89 22.01
C ASP A 468 13.13 -0.92 23.26
N LEU A 469 14.42 -0.58 23.08
CA LEU A 469 15.38 -0.28 24.15
C LEU A 469 15.35 1.23 24.41
N LEU A 470 15.28 1.61 25.68
CA LEU A 470 15.33 3.00 26.12
C LEU A 470 16.55 3.25 27.03
N PRO A 471 17.16 4.44 26.99
CA PRO A 471 18.16 4.87 27.98
C PRO A 471 17.76 4.56 29.43
N SER A 472 16.49 4.75 29.81
CA SER A 472 15.98 4.40 31.15
C SER A 472 16.20 2.93 31.54
N ASP A 473 16.13 2.01 30.58
CA ASP A 473 16.29 0.56 30.80
C ASP A 473 17.71 0.21 31.29
N ILE A 474 18.69 1.07 30.97
CA ILE A 474 20.09 0.93 31.40
C ILE A 474 20.34 1.80 32.65
N MET A 475 19.86 3.05 32.63
CA MET A 475 20.13 4.03 33.69
C MET A 475 19.40 3.74 35.02
N GLN A 476 18.20 3.15 35.00
CA GLN A 476 17.50 2.78 36.23
C GLN A 476 18.23 1.67 37.02
N PRO A 477 18.63 0.53 36.41
CA PRO A 477 19.48 -0.47 37.07
C PRO A 477 20.85 0.07 37.53
N LEU A 478 21.46 1.01 36.80
CA LEU A 478 22.72 1.63 37.22
C LEU A 478 22.56 2.49 38.49
N ARG A 479 21.44 3.22 38.64
CA ARG A 479 21.11 3.92 39.89
C ARG A 479 20.81 2.98 41.04
N ALA A 480 20.07 1.90 40.78
CA ALA A 480 19.81 0.87 41.79
C ALA A 480 21.11 0.20 42.29
N ALA A 481 22.14 0.14 41.46
CA ALA A 481 23.49 -0.31 41.81
C ALA A 481 24.42 0.80 42.36
N GLY A 482 23.93 2.04 42.54
CA GLY A 482 24.71 3.17 43.04
C GLY A 482 25.80 3.71 42.08
N LEU A 483 25.85 3.25 40.83
CA LEU A 483 26.94 3.55 39.88
C LEU A 483 26.78 4.90 39.15
N VAL A 484 25.60 5.52 39.20
CA VAL A 484 25.32 6.82 38.57
C VAL A 484 24.45 7.71 39.48
N PRO A 485 24.51 9.05 39.35
CA PRO A 485 23.71 9.97 40.17
C PRO A 485 22.19 9.78 40.04
N PRO A 486 21.40 10.33 41.00
CA PRO A 486 19.95 10.45 40.89
C PRO A 486 19.50 11.07 39.55
N PHE A 487 18.30 10.69 39.09
CA PHE A 487 17.73 11.28 37.87
C PHE A 487 17.36 12.75 38.10
N ASP A 488 17.80 13.63 37.21
CA ASP A 488 17.40 15.03 37.18
C ASP A 488 16.54 15.30 35.93
N SER A 489 15.26 15.63 36.16
CA SER A 489 14.28 15.96 35.13
C SER A 489 14.32 17.42 34.68
N ARG A 490 15.23 18.24 35.20
CA ARG A 490 15.38 19.63 34.79
C ARG A 490 15.99 19.71 33.39
N ARG A 491 15.41 20.56 32.53
CA ARG A 491 16.02 20.99 31.27
C ARG A 491 17.21 21.90 31.55
N GLU A 492 18.35 21.30 31.83
CA GLU A 492 19.61 22.02 31.95
C GLU A 492 19.91 22.79 30.66
N GLN A 493 20.12 24.10 30.75
CA GLN A 493 20.62 24.94 29.65
C GLN A 493 22.11 24.67 29.33
N ILE A 494 22.63 23.50 29.69
CA ILE A 494 24.01 23.13 29.42
C ILE A 494 24.18 22.95 27.91
N GLU A 495 25.08 23.76 27.35
CA GLU A 495 25.54 23.71 25.96
C GLU A 495 26.33 22.43 25.61
N SER A 496 26.04 21.32 26.29
CA SER A 496 26.70 20.04 26.09
C SER A 496 26.56 19.64 24.63
N ARG A 497 27.71 19.64 23.96
CA ARG A 497 27.87 19.29 22.55
C ARG A 497 27.79 17.77 22.35
N SER A 498 27.96 16.99 23.42
CA SER A 498 27.75 15.54 23.43
C SER A 498 26.30 15.19 23.81
N TYR A 499 25.73 14.25 23.06
CA TYR A 499 24.53 13.50 23.45
C TYR A 499 24.98 12.26 24.20
N ASP A 500 25.31 12.44 25.47
CA ASP A 500 25.63 11.34 26.39
C ASP A 500 24.37 10.61 26.88
N ILE A 501 24.53 9.49 27.58
CA ILE A 501 23.37 8.67 28.01
C ILE A 501 22.42 9.45 28.94
N ARG A 502 22.95 10.35 29.78
CA ARG A 502 22.18 11.15 30.75
C ARG A 502 21.29 12.18 30.04
N LYS A 503 21.87 12.94 29.10
CA LYS A 503 21.13 13.90 28.28
C LYS A 503 20.09 13.22 27.41
N VAL A 504 20.39 12.04 26.87
CA VAL A 504 19.42 11.28 26.07
C VAL A 504 18.27 10.76 26.94
N GLU A 505 18.51 10.32 28.19
CA GLU A 505 17.43 9.94 29.13
C GLU A 505 16.54 11.15 29.55
N GLN A 506 17.11 12.34 29.72
CA GLN A 506 16.31 13.57 29.94
C GLN A 506 15.37 13.86 28.76
N ILE A 507 15.85 13.68 27.52
CA ILE A 507 15.05 13.85 26.31
C ILE A 507 13.97 12.77 26.22
N GLU A 508 14.29 11.52 26.58
CA GLU A 508 13.35 10.39 26.65
C GLU A 508 12.19 10.69 27.61
N PHE A 509 12.49 11.18 28.82
CA PHE A 509 11.51 11.57 29.83
C PHE A 509 10.53 12.62 29.30
N HIS A 510 11.03 13.73 28.77
CA HIS A 510 10.18 14.78 28.19
C HIS A 510 9.44 14.32 26.92
N LEU A 511 10.01 13.40 26.14
CA LEU A 511 9.35 12.83 24.96
C LEU A 511 8.12 12.01 25.35
N ARG A 512 8.18 11.23 26.44
CA ARG A 512 7.00 10.58 27.03
C ARG A 512 5.95 11.62 27.46
N GLU A 513 6.36 12.69 28.15
CA GLU A 513 5.45 13.75 28.59
C GLU A 513 4.72 14.40 27.42
N GLU A 514 5.42 14.83 26.37
CA GLU A 514 4.80 15.44 25.18
C GLU A 514 3.91 14.46 24.41
N MET A 515 4.32 13.19 24.25
CA MET A 515 3.48 12.18 23.60
C MET A 515 2.20 11.89 24.39
N SER A 516 2.23 11.96 25.73
CA SER A 516 1.05 11.74 26.59
C SER A 516 0.00 12.86 26.45
N LYS A 517 0.45 14.11 26.20
CA LYS A 517 -0.41 15.27 25.93
C LYS A 517 -1.10 15.17 24.55
N MET A 518 -0.50 14.45 23.60
CA MET A 518 -1.07 14.24 22.27
C MET A 518 -2.13 13.13 22.28
N LYS A 519 -3.15 13.26 21.41
CA LYS A 519 -4.06 12.14 21.12
C LYS A 519 -3.28 11.05 20.36
N TYR A 520 -3.46 9.78 20.72
CA TYR A 520 -2.77 8.63 20.10
C TYR A 520 -2.72 8.68 18.56
N ALA A 521 -3.84 8.98 17.89
CA ALA A 521 -3.89 9.04 16.42
C ALA A 521 -3.07 10.19 15.78
N ALA A 522 -2.67 11.20 16.57
CA ALA A 522 -1.69 12.21 16.20
C ALA A 522 -0.27 11.76 16.57
N ALA A 523 -0.05 11.28 17.81
CA ALA A 523 1.25 10.77 18.28
C ALA A 523 1.81 9.65 17.38
N LEU A 524 0.93 8.79 16.84
CA LEU A 524 1.27 7.76 15.86
C LEU A 524 1.76 8.33 14.52
N LYS A 525 1.20 9.45 14.06
CA LYS A 525 1.41 10.01 12.72
C LYS A 525 2.45 11.13 12.65
N GLU A 526 2.62 11.91 13.71
CA GLU A 526 3.51 13.07 13.69
C GLU A 526 4.98 12.60 13.72
N PRO A 527 5.84 13.01 12.78
CA PRO A 527 7.22 12.56 12.72
C PRO A 527 8.01 13.06 13.94
N PHE A 528 8.87 12.21 14.48
CA PHE A 528 9.65 12.54 15.69
C PHE A 528 10.50 13.80 15.53
N ASP A 529 10.96 14.12 14.32
CA ASP A 529 11.69 15.36 14.01
C ASP A 529 10.95 16.60 14.52
N LYS A 530 9.64 16.70 14.27
CA LYS A 530 8.81 17.81 14.74
C LYS A 530 8.57 17.79 16.24
N ILE A 531 8.41 16.61 16.85
CA ILE A 531 8.17 16.49 18.29
C ILE A 531 9.42 16.95 19.04
N ILE A 532 10.60 16.52 18.60
CA ILE A 532 11.90 16.89 19.16
C ILE A 532 12.24 18.36 18.85
N GLU A 533 11.92 18.89 17.67
CA GLU A 533 12.01 20.33 17.37
C GLU A 533 11.10 21.18 18.27
N ALA A 534 9.85 20.74 18.51
CA ALA A 534 8.92 21.44 19.40
C ALA A 534 9.37 21.39 20.88
N MET A 535 10.14 20.36 21.26
CA MET A 535 10.82 20.30 22.56
C MET A 535 12.05 21.24 22.64
N GLY A 536 12.56 21.76 21.52
CA GLY A 536 13.75 22.60 21.44
C GLY A 536 15.07 21.83 21.19
N GLU A 537 15.00 20.54 20.84
CA GLU A 537 16.16 19.67 20.65
C GLU A 537 16.54 19.44 19.17
N LYS A 538 17.77 18.97 18.94
CA LYS A 538 18.34 18.88 17.59
C LYS A 538 17.93 17.58 16.87
N ARG A 539 17.64 17.68 15.57
CA ARG A 539 17.30 16.56 14.67
C ARG A 539 18.14 15.27 14.83
N PRO A 540 19.47 15.28 15.06
CA PRO A 540 20.24 14.05 15.22
C PRO A 540 19.76 13.11 16.33
N VAL A 541 19.08 13.61 17.37
CA VAL A 541 18.54 12.79 18.47
C VAL A 541 17.39 11.88 18.00
N VAL A 542 16.66 12.27 16.94
CA VAL A 542 15.53 11.52 16.37
C VAL A 542 15.92 10.08 16.03
N TYR A 543 17.14 9.87 15.55
CA TYR A 543 17.64 8.55 15.18
C TYR A 543 17.75 7.57 16.36
N VAL A 544 17.91 8.06 17.60
CA VAL A 544 17.93 7.23 18.81
C VAL A 544 16.55 6.64 19.08
N PHE A 545 15.52 7.50 19.19
CA PHE A 545 14.18 7.06 19.57
C PHE A 545 13.39 6.41 18.43
N LYS A 546 13.84 6.55 17.18
CA LYS A 546 13.14 6.03 15.97
C LYS A 546 12.76 4.54 16.07
N LYS A 547 13.61 3.70 16.68
CA LYS A 547 13.35 2.26 16.87
C LYS A 547 12.70 1.88 18.21
N ALA A 548 12.45 2.86 19.08
CA ALA A 548 11.67 2.70 20.32
C ALA A 548 10.30 3.39 20.28
N ARG A 549 9.84 3.83 19.10
CA ARG A 549 8.55 4.52 18.91
C ARG A 549 7.36 3.69 19.41
N ALA A 550 7.40 2.37 19.20
CA ALA A 550 6.36 1.46 19.66
C ALA A 550 6.28 1.46 21.18
N ARG A 551 7.42 1.26 21.87
CA ARG A 551 7.51 1.38 23.33
C ARG A 551 6.99 2.73 23.86
N LEU A 552 7.46 3.83 23.31
CA LEU A 552 7.04 5.17 23.73
C LEU A 552 5.53 5.40 23.56
N LEU A 553 4.91 4.92 22.47
CA LEU A 553 3.45 4.97 22.27
C LEU A 553 2.69 4.11 23.30
N THR A 554 3.22 2.93 23.67
CA THR A 554 2.58 2.07 24.67
C THR A 554 2.64 2.67 26.08
N GLU A 555 3.73 3.34 26.43
CA GLU A 555 3.92 4.00 27.72
C GLU A 555 3.17 5.34 27.81
N SER A 556 3.02 6.09 26.71
CA SER A 556 2.31 7.37 26.70
C SER A 556 0.78 7.24 26.67
N HIS A 557 0.23 6.11 26.23
CA HIS A 557 -1.21 5.89 26.07
C HIS A 557 -1.71 4.56 26.69
N PRO A 558 -1.39 4.25 27.97
CA PRO A 558 -1.58 2.92 28.56
C PRO A 558 -3.02 2.42 28.54
N THR A 559 -4.02 3.31 28.53
CA THR A 559 -5.45 2.96 28.41
C THR A 559 -5.83 2.28 27.10
N LEU A 560 -5.01 2.39 26.05
CA LEU A 560 -5.19 1.71 24.76
C LEU A 560 -4.41 0.40 24.62
N PHE A 561 -3.55 0.10 25.61
CA PHE A 561 -2.63 -1.05 25.61
C PHE A 561 -2.73 -1.90 26.88
N ASN A 562 -3.81 -1.73 27.65
CA ASN A 562 -4.09 -2.49 28.87
C ASN A 562 -4.66 -3.89 28.57
N ASN A 563 -4.71 -4.73 29.60
CA ASN A 563 -5.15 -6.13 29.51
C ASN A 563 -6.62 -6.31 29.06
N LEU A 564 -7.42 -5.25 29.02
CA LEU A 564 -8.79 -5.25 28.48
C LEU A 564 -8.81 -5.06 26.95
N CYS A 565 -7.77 -4.45 26.38
CA CYS A 565 -7.63 -4.23 24.94
C CYS A 565 -6.63 -5.19 24.28
N ILE A 566 -5.76 -5.84 25.08
CA ILE A 566 -4.60 -6.61 24.63
C ILE A 566 -4.47 -7.87 25.48
N ASP A 567 -4.57 -9.04 24.84
CA ASP A 567 -4.40 -10.35 25.46
C ASP A 567 -2.97 -10.91 25.28
N ILE A 568 -2.21 -10.46 24.27
CA ILE A 568 -0.85 -10.95 23.98
C ILE A 568 0.19 -9.83 24.12
N SER A 569 1.19 -10.04 24.99
CA SER A 569 2.28 -9.08 25.22
C SER A 569 3.56 -9.78 25.73
N GLY A 570 4.69 -9.06 25.80
CA GLY A 570 5.92 -9.58 26.39
C GLY A 570 6.77 -10.43 25.44
N HIS A 571 7.26 -11.58 25.92
CA HIS A 571 8.01 -12.55 25.11
C HIS A 571 7.07 -13.66 24.65
N LEU A 572 6.95 -13.85 23.33
CA LEU A 572 5.97 -14.78 22.78
C LEU A 572 6.44 -16.23 22.86
N THR A 573 5.56 -17.10 23.33
CA THR A 573 5.69 -18.55 23.10
C THR A 573 5.50 -18.89 21.62
N GLU A 574 6.00 -20.04 21.15
CA GLU A 574 5.84 -20.50 19.76
C GLU A 574 4.35 -20.59 19.34
N ALA A 575 3.47 -20.98 20.27
CA ALA A 575 2.02 -20.99 20.07
C ALA A 575 1.46 -19.58 19.89
N GLU A 576 1.90 -18.60 20.69
CA GLU A 576 1.49 -17.21 20.53
C GLU A 576 2.07 -16.58 19.26
N VAL A 577 3.29 -16.92 18.82
CA VAL A 577 3.82 -16.51 17.52
C VAL A 577 2.89 -16.96 16.38
N ARG A 578 2.38 -18.19 16.43
CA ARG A 578 1.36 -18.67 15.47
C ARG A 578 0.03 -17.91 15.57
N VAL A 579 -0.46 -17.62 16.77
CA VAL A 579 -1.68 -16.82 16.96
C VAL A 579 -1.50 -15.41 16.39
N VAL A 580 -0.39 -14.73 16.69
CA VAL A 580 -0.07 -13.40 16.16
C VAL A 580 0.02 -13.42 14.63
N MET A 581 0.64 -14.44 14.02
CA MET A 581 0.63 -14.63 12.56
C MET A 581 -0.78 -14.82 12.00
N CYS A 582 -1.58 -15.73 12.58
CA CYS A 582 -2.97 -15.99 12.18
C CYS A 582 -3.79 -14.70 12.19
N ARG A 583 -3.78 -13.97 13.31
CA ARG A 583 -4.50 -12.71 13.45
C ARG A 583 -4.02 -11.64 12.47
N LEU A 584 -2.71 -11.48 12.29
CA LEU A 584 -2.16 -10.50 11.34
C LEU A 584 -2.56 -10.81 9.90
N ILE A 585 -2.43 -12.06 9.44
CA ILE A 585 -2.83 -12.46 8.08
C ILE A 585 -4.34 -12.27 7.86
N ASN A 586 -5.18 -12.69 8.81
CA ASN A 586 -6.63 -12.47 8.74
C ASN A 586 -6.97 -10.96 8.72
N SER A 587 -6.32 -10.13 9.56
CA SER A 587 -6.55 -8.68 9.62
C SER A 587 -6.10 -7.92 8.36
N LEU A 588 -5.12 -8.47 7.64
CA LEU A 588 -4.65 -7.91 6.37
C LEU A 588 -5.61 -8.15 5.21
N ASP A 589 -6.48 -9.18 5.29
CA ASP A 589 -7.50 -9.52 4.29
C ASP A 589 -6.85 -9.82 2.91
N ILE A 590 -5.91 -10.77 2.89
CA ILE A 590 -4.99 -11.04 1.77
C ILE A 590 -5.67 -11.41 0.44
N PHE A 591 -6.88 -11.99 0.51
CA PHE A 591 -7.68 -12.38 -0.66
C PHE A 591 -8.41 -11.21 -1.33
N SER A 592 -8.36 -10.01 -0.72
CA SER A 592 -9.22 -8.87 -1.03
C SER A 592 -8.44 -7.63 -1.44
N MET A 593 -9.07 -6.75 -2.21
CA MET A 593 -8.48 -5.47 -2.63
C MET A 593 -8.23 -4.51 -1.45
N THR A 594 -8.85 -4.76 -0.30
CA THR A 594 -8.57 -4.09 0.99
C THR A 594 -7.12 -4.27 1.43
N PHE A 595 -6.46 -5.38 1.08
CA PHE A 595 -5.07 -5.69 1.42
C PHE A 595 -4.14 -4.50 1.13
N ARG A 596 -4.29 -3.86 -0.03
CA ARG A 596 -3.48 -2.69 -0.44
C ARG A 596 -3.53 -1.53 0.55
N ARG A 597 -4.67 -1.34 1.22
CA ARG A 597 -4.90 -0.31 2.25
C ARG A 597 -4.52 -0.80 3.64
N ASN A 598 -4.50 -2.10 3.87
CA ASN A 598 -4.17 -2.71 5.16
C ASN A 598 -2.65 -2.85 5.33
N ILE A 599 -1.93 -3.33 4.32
CA ILE A 599 -0.47 -3.51 4.32
C ILE A 599 0.31 -2.18 4.37
N THR A 600 -0.35 -1.05 4.08
CA THR A 600 0.20 0.31 4.19
C THR A 600 -0.09 1.00 5.53
N GLN A 601 -0.80 0.35 6.46
CA GLN A 601 -0.99 0.87 7.81
C GLN A 601 0.31 0.74 8.63
N ASP A 602 0.40 1.53 9.70
CA ASP A 602 1.49 1.38 10.67
C ASP A 602 1.34 0.05 11.42
N TRP A 603 2.43 -0.69 11.57
CA TRP A 603 2.41 -2.04 12.12
C TRP A 603 2.09 -2.06 13.63
N CYS A 604 2.33 -0.97 14.36
CA CYS A 604 1.94 -0.84 15.77
C CYS A 604 0.41 -0.76 15.89
N GLU A 605 -0.25 0.01 15.02
CA GLU A 605 -1.71 0.10 14.96
C GLU A 605 -2.34 -1.19 14.41
N LEU A 606 -1.64 -1.92 13.53
CA LEU A 606 -2.07 -3.25 13.08
C LEU A 606 -2.07 -4.27 14.24
N LEU A 607 -0.97 -4.37 15.00
CA LEU A 607 -0.87 -5.23 16.19
C LEU A 607 -1.92 -4.87 17.25
N ARG A 608 -2.06 -3.58 17.58
CA ARG A 608 -3.03 -3.09 18.57
C ARG A 608 -4.48 -3.42 18.19
N ARG A 609 -4.81 -3.47 16.89
CA ARG A 609 -6.14 -3.87 16.41
C ARG A 609 -6.43 -5.36 16.53
N VAL A 610 -5.42 -6.20 16.70
CA VAL A 610 -5.56 -7.65 16.85
C VAL A 610 -5.26 -8.13 18.28
N GLY A 611 -5.33 -7.23 19.28
CA GLY A 611 -5.12 -7.56 20.69
C GLY A 611 -3.66 -7.81 21.08
N VAL A 612 -2.69 -7.41 20.24
CA VAL A 612 -1.27 -7.69 20.45
C VAL A 612 -0.50 -6.41 20.78
N ASN A 613 0.35 -6.45 21.80
CA ASN A 613 1.19 -5.32 22.18
C ASN A 613 2.29 -5.07 21.12
N PRO A 614 2.50 -3.83 20.63
CA PRO A 614 3.59 -3.52 19.70
C PRO A 614 5.02 -3.88 20.17
N THR A 615 5.26 -3.99 21.47
CA THR A 615 6.59 -4.28 22.05
C THR A 615 6.87 -5.77 22.28
N ILE A 616 6.17 -6.66 21.57
CA ILE A 616 6.43 -8.11 21.62
C ILE A 616 7.85 -8.47 21.17
N THR A 617 8.40 -9.53 21.78
CA THR A 617 9.71 -10.11 21.45
C THR A 617 9.56 -11.59 21.10
N GLY A 618 10.52 -12.16 20.37
CA GLY A 618 10.42 -13.52 19.81
C GLY A 618 9.87 -13.58 18.38
N MET A 619 9.32 -12.48 17.85
CA MET A 619 8.80 -12.40 16.47
C MET A 619 9.27 -11.11 15.77
N ASN A 620 9.82 -11.22 14.55
CA ASN A 620 10.22 -10.05 13.75
C ASN A 620 9.08 -9.59 12.83
N VAL A 621 8.16 -8.80 13.39
CA VAL A 621 6.99 -8.27 12.66
C VAL A 621 7.39 -7.34 11.51
N GLU A 622 8.48 -6.57 11.63
CA GLU A 622 8.97 -5.71 10.55
C GLU A 622 9.43 -6.54 9.34
N PHE A 623 10.17 -7.63 9.57
CA PHE A 623 10.57 -8.55 8.51
C PHE A 623 9.38 -9.30 7.91
N MET A 624 8.43 -9.78 8.72
CA MET A 624 7.22 -10.47 8.23
C MET A 624 6.37 -9.57 7.32
N ILE A 625 6.10 -8.33 7.73
CA ILE A 625 5.38 -7.34 6.91
C ILE A 625 6.20 -6.94 5.67
N GLY A 626 7.54 -6.90 5.79
CA GLY A 626 8.46 -6.73 4.66
C GLY A 626 8.34 -7.85 3.63
N LYS A 627 8.35 -9.12 4.06
CA LYS A 627 8.22 -10.30 3.19
C LYS A 627 6.84 -10.38 2.54
N LEU A 628 5.76 -10.09 3.27
CA LEU A 628 4.41 -9.97 2.69
C LEU A 628 4.32 -8.87 1.62
N ARG A 629 4.96 -7.71 1.85
CA ARG A 629 5.09 -6.65 0.83
C ARG A 629 5.91 -7.13 -0.36
N HIS A 630 7.03 -7.84 -0.14
CA HIS A 630 7.83 -8.40 -1.23
C HIS A 630 7.01 -9.37 -2.09
N ILE A 631 6.34 -10.37 -1.49
CA ILE A 631 5.54 -11.36 -2.22
C ILE A 631 4.42 -10.68 -3.03
N PHE A 632 3.72 -9.69 -2.45
CA PHE A 632 2.73 -8.86 -3.16
C PHE A 632 3.33 -8.04 -4.32
N TYR A 633 4.63 -7.72 -4.25
CA TYR A 633 5.34 -6.93 -5.24
C TYR A 633 6.17 -7.74 -6.25
N SER A 634 6.36 -9.05 -6.04
CA SER A 634 7.04 -9.97 -6.97
C SER A 634 6.06 -10.87 -7.74
N THR A 635 4.88 -11.18 -7.16
CA THR A 635 3.79 -11.87 -7.88
C THR A 635 3.23 -11.02 -9.02
N ARG A 636 2.90 -11.66 -10.16
CA ARG A 636 2.45 -10.96 -11.38
C ARG A 636 0.94 -10.78 -11.44
N HIS A 637 0.17 -11.73 -10.92
CA HIS A 637 -1.27 -11.64 -10.81
C HIS A 637 -1.67 -11.71 -9.33
N PHE A 638 -2.66 -10.90 -8.94
CA PHE A 638 -3.13 -10.86 -7.54
C PHE A 638 -3.76 -12.18 -7.07
N ARG A 639 -4.13 -13.08 -7.99
CA ARG A 639 -4.59 -14.45 -7.66
C ARG A 639 -3.46 -15.35 -7.18
N ASP A 640 -2.22 -15.08 -7.60
CA ASP A 640 -1.04 -15.85 -7.21
C ASP A 640 -0.53 -15.43 -5.81
N PHE A 641 -0.94 -14.25 -5.34
CA PHE A 641 -0.48 -13.67 -4.08
C PHE A 641 -0.89 -14.48 -2.84
N PRO A 642 -2.17 -14.86 -2.63
CA PRO A 642 -2.54 -15.70 -1.49
C PRO A 642 -1.82 -17.06 -1.49
N ILE A 643 -1.71 -17.71 -2.65
CA ILE A 643 -0.99 -18.98 -2.81
C ILE A 643 0.48 -18.83 -2.33
N ALA A 644 1.17 -17.78 -2.76
CA ALA A 644 2.55 -17.52 -2.33
C ALA A 644 2.66 -17.12 -0.83
N VAL A 645 1.59 -16.66 -0.20
CA VAL A 645 1.51 -16.47 1.26
C VAL A 645 1.23 -17.79 1.98
N GLU A 646 0.41 -18.68 1.42
CA GLU A 646 0.17 -20.03 1.94
C GLU A 646 1.47 -20.86 1.91
N GLU A 647 2.24 -20.83 0.81
CA GLU A 647 3.58 -21.45 0.72
C GLU A 647 4.53 -20.94 1.83
N MET A 648 4.49 -19.64 2.14
CA MET A 648 5.28 -19.03 3.22
C MET A 648 4.84 -19.50 4.62
N LEU A 649 3.57 -19.89 4.78
CA LEU A 649 2.97 -20.32 6.05
C LEU A 649 3.06 -21.84 6.27
N LYS A 650 3.29 -22.66 5.22
CA LYS A 650 3.44 -24.13 5.33
C LYS A 650 4.39 -24.63 6.43
N PRO A 651 5.55 -24.00 6.72
CA PRO A 651 6.43 -24.45 7.81
C PRO A 651 5.84 -24.28 9.23
N TRP A 652 4.73 -23.54 9.38
CA TRP A 652 4.16 -23.14 10.67
C TRP A 652 2.79 -23.76 10.98
N PHE A 653 2.11 -24.31 9.98
CA PHE A 653 0.72 -24.75 10.11
C PHE A 653 0.47 -26.05 9.34
N VAL A 654 -0.43 -26.89 9.86
CA VAL A 654 -0.91 -28.11 9.21
C VAL A 654 -2.33 -27.89 8.71
N TRP A 655 -2.59 -28.21 7.44
CA TRP A 655 -3.90 -28.06 6.77
C TRP A 655 -4.80 -29.29 6.89
N THR A 656 -4.25 -30.49 7.12
CA THR A 656 -5.00 -31.74 7.26
C THR A 656 -4.50 -32.50 8.48
N VAL A 657 -5.40 -32.87 9.39
CA VAL A 657 -5.07 -33.55 10.65
C VAL A 657 -5.95 -34.79 10.83
N SER A 658 -5.43 -35.88 11.39
CA SER A 658 -6.26 -37.03 11.78
C SER A 658 -6.96 -36.79 13.12
N TRP A 659 -8.06 -37.50 13.37
CA TRP A 659 -8.83 -37.39 14.61
C TRP A 659 -7.95 -37.52 15.88
N ASP A 660 -7.14 -38.57 15.98
CA ASP A 660 -6.29 -38.82 17.15
C ASP A 660 -5.22 -37.71 17.35
N ASN A 661 -4.69 -37.17 16.25
CA ASN A 661 -3.71 -36.09 16.28
C ASN A 661 -4.37 -34.75 16.68
N LEU A 662 -5.66 -34.57 16.38
CA LEU A 662 -6.45 -33.44 16.85
C LEU A 662 -6.78 -33.56 18.35
N GLU A 663 -7.23 -34.72 18.83
CA GLU A 663 -7.54 -34.91 20.25
C GLU A 663 -6.30 -34.68 21.13
N GLU A 664 -5.14 -35.25 20.78
CA GLU A 664 -3.91 -35.01 21.55
C GLU A 664 -3.44 -33.54 21.46
N ARG A 665 -3.59 -32.86 20.31
CA ARG A 665 -3.29 -31.41 20.22
C ARG A 665 -4.20 -30.58 21.12
N VAL A 666 -5.51 -30.85 21.15
CA VAL A 666 -6.47 -30.14 22.01
C VAL A 666 -6.13 -30.35 23.48
N LYS A 667 -5.90 -31.60 23.89
CA LYS A 667 -5.47 -31.98 25.24
C LYS A 667 -4.17 -31.28 25.66
N GLN A 668 -3.14 -31.29 24.82
CA GLN A 668 -1.88 -30.59 25.06
C GLN A 668 -2.04 -29.06 25.17
N PHE A 669 -2.92 -28.47 24.35
CA PHE A 669 -3.20 -27.02 24.37
C PHE A 669 -3.96 -26.59 25.62
N VAL A 670 -5.00 -27.35 26.01
CA VAL A 670 -5.76 -27.10 27.25
C VAL A 670 -4.86 -27.27 28.47
N GLN A 671 -4.03 -28.32 28.53
CA GLN A 671 -3.16 -28.56 29.68
C GLN A 671 -2.05 -27.53 29.86
N LYS A 672 -1.58 -26.90 28.77
CA LYS A 672 -0.49 -25.90 28.80
C LYS A 672 -0.99 -24.46 28.97
N THR A 673 -2.20 -24.16 28.51
CA THR A 673 -2.72 -22.78 28.46
C THR A 673 -4.26 -22.73 28.63
N PRO A 674 -4.82 -23.20 29.76
CA PRO A 674 -6.28 -23.33 29.94
C PRO A 674 -7.02 -21.98 29.87
N LEU A 675 -6.48 -20.91 30.45
CA LEU A 675 -7.05 -19.55 30.34
C LEU A 675 -7.01 -18.99 28.91
N ARG A 676 -6.10 -19.47 28.05
CA ARG A 676 -6.13 -19.15 26.62
C ARG A 676 -7.20 -19.96 25.90
N ALA A 677 -7.34 -21.25 26.24
CA ALA A 677 -8.35 -22.11 25.63
C ALA A 677 -9.79 -21.62 25.88
N THR A 678 -10.08 -21.02 27.04
CA THR A 678 -11.37 -20.37 27.28
C THR A 678 -11.52 -19.06 26.48
N GLY A 679 -10.56 -18.13 26.60
CA GLY A 679 -10.68 -16.76 26.07
C GLY A 679 -10.38 -16.54 24.58
N TRP A 680 -9.64 -17.43 23.93
CA TRP A 680 -9.26 -17.27 22.52
C TRP A 680 -10.34 -17.75 21.52
N SER A 681 -10.36 -17.11 20.35
CA SER A 681 -11.28 -17.48 19.25
C SER A 681 -10.92 -18.84 18.63
N SER A 682 -11.87 -19.51 17.96
CA SER A 682 -11.61 -20.82 17.34
C SER A 682 -10.45 -20.79 16.31
N LYS A 683 -10.25 -19.66 15.59
CA LYS A 683 -9.08 -19.45 14.72
C LYS A 683 -7.75 -19.32 15.48
N ASP A 684 -7.77 -18.68 16.64
CA ASP A 684 -6.60 -18.58 17.52
C ASP A 684 -6.28 -19.95 18.16
N ARG A 685 -7.30 -20.69 18.62
CA ARG A 685 -7.18 -22.06 19.16
C ARG A 685 -6.50 -22.99 18.15
N LEU A 686 -6.96 -23.00 16.89
CA LEU A 686 -6.31 -23.75 15.79
C LEU A 686 -4.85 -23.33 15.60
N ALA A 687 -4.59 -22.02 15.52
CA ALA A 687 -3.24 -21.50 15.30
C ALA A 687 -2.28 -21.86 16.44
N ALA A 688 -2.70 -21.77 17.70
CA ALA A 688 -1.92 -22.17 18.86
C ALA A 688 -1.49 -23.64 18.77
N MET A 689 -2.41 -24.53 18.35
CA MET A 689 -2.17 -25.96 18.10
C MET A 689 -1.35 -26.27 16.84
N GLY A 690 -0.93 -25.27 16.06
CA GLY A 690 -0.20 -25.50 14.81
C GLY A 690 -1.07 -26.04 13.66
N LEU A 691 -2.37 -25.77 13.70
CA LEU A 691 -3.32 -26.05 12.63
C LEU A 691 -3.64 -24.75 11.89
N HIS A 692 -3.79 -24.82 10.57
CA HIS A 692 -4.26 -23.67 9.80
C HIS A 692 -5.70 -23.33 10.21
N TRP A 693 -6.10 -22.06 10.14
CA TRP A 693 -7.46 -21.64 10.51
C TRP A 693 -8.54 -22.08 9.51
N GLU A 694 -8.14 -22.69 8.39
CA GLU A 694 -8.99 -23.39 7.42
C GLU A 694 -8.68 -24.91 7.36
N ALA A 695 -8.01 -25.47 8.38
CA ALA A 695 -7.64 -26.88 8.39
C ALA A 695 -8.85 -27.83 8.41
N VAL A 696 -8.69 -29.02 7.81
CA VAL A 696 -9.67 -30.10 7.80
C VAL A 696 -9.21 -31.26 8.69
N VAL A 697 -10.16 -31.94 9.33
CA VAL A 697 -9.94 -33.21 10.03
C VAL A 697 -10.40 -34.38 9.17
N THR A 698 -9.62 -35.47 9.13
CA THR A 698 -10.12 -36.77 8.67
C THR A 698 -10.84 -37.47 9.81
N LEU A 699 -12.12 -37.75 9.60
CA LEU A 699 -12.94 -38.48 10.57
C LEU A 699 -12.67 -39.99 10.46
N PRO A 700 -12.79 -40.77 11.56
CA PRO A 700 -12.63 -42.22 11.54
C PRO A 700 -13.82 -42.97 10.89
N LYS A 701 -14.60 -42.29 10.03
CA LYS A 701 -15.70 -42.86 9.27
C LYS A 701 -15.39 -42.78 7.77
N VAL A 702 -15.68 -43.87 7.08
CA VAL A 702 -15.52 -44.01 5.64
C VAL A 702 -16.87 -43.68 4.99
N ASP A 703 -16.83 -42.89 3.92
CA ASP A 703 -18.01 -42.47 3.20
C ASP A 703 -18.60 -43.64 2.38
N SER A 704 -19.83 -43.48 1.87
CA SER A 704 -20.55 -44.52 1.09
C SER A 704 -19.88 -44.96 -0.23
N LEU A 705 -18.71 -44.40 -0.55
CA LEU A 705 -17.87 -44.71 -1.71
C LEU A 705 -16.49 -45.30 -1.36
N GLY A 706 -16.16 -45.46 -0.06
CA GLY A 706 -14.87 -45.99 0.38
C GLY A 706 -13.80 -44.94 0.72
N GLU A 707 -14.14 -43.66 0.67
CA GLU A 707 -13.22 -42.52 0.90
C GLU A 707 -13.24 -41.99 2.34
N GLU A 708 -12.16 -41.35 2.79
CA GLU A 708 -12.08 -40.68 4.10
C GLU A 708 -12.97 -39.43 4.15
N VAL A 709 -13.90 -39.37 5.12
CA VAL A 709 -14.71 -38.15 5.33
C VAL A 709 -13.84 -37.03 5.90
N LYS A 710 -13.76 -35.91 5.18
CA LYS A 710 -12.97 -34.72 5.52
C LYS A 710 -13.88 -33.55 5.87
N GLN A 711 -13.77 -33.01 7.09
CA GLN A 711 -14.57 -31.88 7.56
C GLN A 711 -13.68 -30.69 7.98
N PRO A 712 -13.98 -29.44 7.54
CA PRO A 712 -13.29 -28.25 8.03
C PRO A 712 -13.52 -28.00 9.53
N LEU A 713 -12.44 -27.74 10.27
CA LEU A 713 -12.47 -27.54 11.74
C LEU A 713 -13.00 -26.17 12.18
N TRP A 714 -13.21 -25.25 11.24
CA TRP A 714 -13.87 -23.97 11.46
C TRP A 714 -15.39 -24.03 11.24
N GLU A 715 -15.92 -25.18 10.80
CA GLU A 715 -17.35 -25.36 10.48
C GLU A 715 -18.00 -26.42 11.40
N GLY A 716 -19.06 -26.01 12.10
CA GLY A 716 -19.70 -26.81 13.14
C GLY A 716 -19.01 -26.69 14.51
N HIS A 717 -19.18 -27.69 15.38
CA HIS A 717 -18.83 -27.60 16.80
C HIS A 717 -17.72 -28.56 17.27
N ILE A 718 -17.02 -29.25 16.35
CA ILE A 718 -16.05 -30.31 16.69
C ILE A 718 -14.95 -29.79 17.62
N LEU A 719 -14.25 -28.73 17.21
CA LEU A 719 -13.16 -28.15 17.98
C LEU A 719 -13.62 -27.68 19.36
N ASP A 720 -14.69 -26.90 19.42
CA ASP A 720 -15.13 -26.28 20.67
C ASP A 720 -15.70 -27.34 21.64
N THR A 721 -16.31 -28.41 21.14
CA THR A 721 -16.75 -29.57 21.95
C THR A 721 -15.56 -30.34 22.52
N LEU A 722 -14.51 -30.60 21.73
CA LEU A 722 -13.28 -31.24 22.22
C LEU A 722 -12.56 -30.37 23.25
N VAL A 723 -12.49 -29.06 23.03
CA VAL A 723 -11.92 -28.09 23.99
C VAL A 723 -12.75 -28.06 25.29
N ALA A 724 -14.08 -28.06 25.22
CA ALA A 724 -14.95 -28.10 26.39
C ALA A 724 -14.85 -29.43 27.18
N LYS A 725 -14.74 -30.57 26.47
CA LYS A 725 -14.46 -31.90 27.04
C LYS A 725 -13.16 -31.88 27.85
N GLU A 726 -12.07 -31.40 27.25
CA GLU A 726 -10.76 -31.36 27.94
C GLU A 726 -10.67 -30.29 29.04
N LEU A 727 -11.34 -29.13 28.91
CA LEU A 727 -11.44 -28.14 29.98
C LEU A 727 -12.18 -28.70 31.20
N LYS A 728 -13.27 -29.45 30.97
CA LYS A 728 -13.97 -30.20 32.04
C LYS A 728 -13.11 -31.29 32.66
N ASN A 729 -12.26 -31.96 31.88
CA ASN A 729 -11.29 -32.94 32.38
C ASN A 729 -10.10 -32.30 33.12
N TYR A 730 -9.83 -31.00 32.91
CA TYR A 730 -8.78 -30.24 33.58
C TYR A 730 -9.25 -29.51 34.85
N TYR A 731 -10.53 -29.14 34.93
CA TYR A 731 -11.12 -28.47 36.08
C TYR A 731 -10.82 -29.18 37.41
N GLY A 732 -10.36 -28.41 38.42
CA GLY A 732 -9.91 -28.93 39.71
C GLY A 732 -8.46 -29.43 39.73
N LYS A 733 -7.70 -29.28 38.64
CA LYS A 733 -6.25 -29.58 38.57
C LYS A 733 -5.36 -28.35 38.34
N GLY A 734 -5.95 -27.25 37.88
CA GLY A 734 -5.27 -25.96 37.73
C GLY A 734 -5.35 -25.11 38.99
N THR A 735 -4.80 -23.90 38.90
CA THR A 735 -4.91 -22.82 39.90
C THR A 735 -6.36 -22.32 40.06
N ASP A 736 -6.65 -21.59 41.12
CA ASP A 736 -7.99 -21.05 41.38
C ASP A 736 -8.49 -20.10 40.27
N GLU A 737 -7.60 -19.27 39.71
CA GLU A 737 -7.92 -18.40 38.56
C GLU A 737 -8.28 -19.22 37.30
N GLU A 738 -7.55 -20.31 37.05
CA GLU A 738 -7.83 -21.22 35.93
C GLU A 738 -9.16 -21.96 36.15
N ASN A 739 -9.43 -22.41 37.36
CA ASN A 739 -10.68 -23.09 37.71
C ASN A 739 -11.89 -22.13 37.61
N GLU A 740 -11.79 -20.89 38.12
CA GLU A 740 -12.84 -19.88 37.95
C GLU A 740 -13.07 -19.55 36.46
N GLY A 741 -12.00 -19.36 35.70
CA GLY A 741 -12.06 -19.10 34.25
C GLY A 741 -12.71 -20.25 33.47
N ILE A 742 -12.42 -21.51 33.82
CA ILE A 742 -13.04 -22.70 33.24
C ILE A 742 -14.52 -22.81 33.63
N ALA A 743 -14.85 -22.65 34.92
CA ALA A 743 -16.23 -22.73 35.39
C ALA A 743 -17.12 -21.68 34.74
N LYS A 744 -16.61 -20.44 34.65
CA LYS A 744 -17.27 -19.36 33.94
C LYS A 744 -17.48 -19.70 32.47
N TYR A 745 -16.46 -20.17 31.76
CA TYR A 745 -16.57 -20.53 30.33
C TYR A 745 -17.58 -21.65 30.08
N LEU A 746 -17.54 -22.74 30.84
CA LEU A 746 -18.46 -23.87 30.68
C LEU A 746 -19.91 -23.48 30.98
N LYS A 747 -20.12 -22.57 31.95
CA LYS A 747 -21.44 -22.02 32.27
C LYS A 747 -21.95 -21.02 31.22
N GLU A 748 -21.12 -20.07 30.78
CA GLU A 748 -21.51 -19.05 29.79
C GLU A 748 -21.69 -19.60 28.37
N ALA A 749 -20.94 -20.65 27.99
CA ALA A 749 -20.98 -21.20 26.62
C ALA A 749 -21.82 -22.49 26.46
N TYR A 750 -22.05 -23.26 27.54
CA TYR A 750 -22.73 -24.57 27.49
C TYR A 750 -23.79 -24.78 28.58
N ASP A 751 -24.07 -23.78 29.43
CA ASP A 751 -24.94 -23.88 30.62
C ASP A 751 -24.53 -25.02 31.59
N PHE A 752 -23.24 -25.40 31.57
CA PHE A 752 -22.72 -26.53 32.34
C PHE A 752 -22.00 -26.06 33.60
N ASP A 753 -22.67 -26.13 34.76
CA ASP A 753 -22.11 -25.72 36.04
C ASP A 753 -21.25 -26.81 36.69
N VAL A 754 -19.92 -26.67 36.58
CA VAL A 754 -18.92 -27.53 37.25
C VAL A 754 -18.75 -27.26 38.75
N THR A 755 -19.35 -26.20 39.32
CA THR A 755 -19.21 -25.89 40.75
C THR A 755 -20.12 -26.74 41.63
N HIS A 756 -21.23 -27.24 41.08
CA HIS A 756 -22.10 -28.21 41.75
C HIS A 756 -21.52 -29.63 41.65
N LYS A 757 -21.05 -30.18 42.78
CA LYS A 757 -20.68 -31.60 42.86
C LYS A 757 -21.86 -32.49 42.47
N SER A 758 -21.59 -33.46 41.61
CA SER A 758 -22.57 -34.38 41.02
C SER A 758 -23.32 -35.21 42.06
N ILE A 759 -24.61 -35.45 41.78
CA ILE A 759 -25.43 -36.46 42.48
C ILE A 759 -24.72 -37.82 42.41
N VAL A 760 -24.76 -38.57 43.51
CA VAL A 760 -24.18 -39.92 43.60
C VAL A 760 -24.91 -40.87 42.65
N TYR A 761 -24.18 -41.40 41.66
CA TYR A 761 -24.69 -42.45 40.78
C TYR A 761 -24.36 -43.83 41.38
N THR A 762 -25.39 -44.54 41.83
CA THR A 762 -25.27 -45.91 42.34
C THR A 762 -24.94 -46.87 41.18
N PRO A 763 -23.93 -47.73 41.27
CA PRO A 763 -23.51 -48.56 40.14
C PRO A 763 -24.54 -49.66 39.80
N ALA A 764 -24.91 -49.74 38.53
CA ALA A 764 -25.69 -50.83 37.96
C ALA A 764 -24.90 -51.50 36.83
N THR A 765 -24.62 -52.78 37.04
CA THR A 765 -23.96 -53.76 36.18
C THR A 765 -24.14 -53.60 34.66
N SER A 766 -23.04 -53.35 33.92
CA SER A 766 -22.31 -54.37 33.13
C SER A 766 -21.19 -53.74 32.25
N PRO A 767 -20.09 -54.45 31.96
CA PRO A 767 -19.10 -54.03 30.96
C PRO A 767 -19.52 -54.40 29.52
N ASP A 768 -18.66 -54.09 28.55
CA ASP A 768 -18.74 -54.47 27.12
C ASP A 768 -19.79 -53.76 26.25
N GLN A 769 -19.70 -52.42 26.17
CA GLN A 769 -20.07 -51.66 24.96
C GLN A 769 -18.93 -50.75 24.53
N SER A 770 -18.70 -50.62 23.22
CA SER A 770 -17.55 -49.90 22.67
C SER A 770 -17.82 -48.40 22.51
N SER A 771 -16.81 -47.57 22.74
CA SER A 771 -16.91 -46.10 22.71
C SER A 771 -17.31 -45.50 21.33
N GLY A 772 -17.40 -46.31 20.27
CA GLY A 772 -17.88 -45.88 18.96
C GLY A 772 -19.41 -45.86 18.85
N ASP A 773 -20.11 -46.80 19.50
CA ASP A 773 -21.51 -47.12 19.17
C ASP A 773 -22.50 -46.05 19.63
N ASP A 774 -22.31 -45.48 20.82
CA ASP A 774 -23.20 -44.43 21.34
C ASP A 774 -23.02 -43.10 20.61
N MET A 775 -21.80 -42.78 20.20
CA MET A 775 -21.54 -41.60 19.36
C MET A 775 -22.04 -41.81 17.92
N GLN A 776 -22.09 -43.05 17.45
CA GLN A 776 -22.74 -43.39 16.18
C GLN A 776 -24.27 -43.22 16.24
N LYS A 777 -24.94 -43.73 17.29
CA LYS A 777 -26.38 -43.49 17.52
C LYS A 777 -26.71 -41.99 17.55
N ALA A 778 -25.85 -41.18 18.18
CA ALA A 778 -26.01 -39.73 18.24
C ALA A 778 -25.87 -39.03 16.86
N MET A 779 -25.01 -39.54 15.97
CA MET A 779 -24.91 -39.05 14.58
C MET A 779 -26.11 -39.48 13.72
N GLU A 780 -26.57 -40.73 13.87
CA GLU A 780 -27.70 -41.28 13.11
C GLU A 780 -29.01 -40.53 13.38
N ALA A 781 -29.17 -39.97 14.60
CA ALA A 781 -30.29 -39.12 14.98
C ALA A 781 -30.34 -37.74 14.28
N TYR A 782 -29.28 -37.33 13.56
CA TYR A 782 -29.14 -35.96 13.01
C TYR A 782 -28.85 -35.88 11.49
N LEU A 783 -29.14 -36.95 10.73
CA LEU A 783 -29.12 -36.89 9.26
C LEU A 783 -30.41 -36.26 8.69
N PRO A 784 -30.33 -35.25 7.81
CA PRO A 784 -31.52 -34.64 7.20
C PRO A 784 -32.12 -35.56 6.12
N THR A 785 -33.38 -35.97 6.32
CA THR A 785 -34.06 -36.97 5.49
C THR A 785 -34.45 -36.44 4.10
N GLN A 786 -33.57 -36.56 3.09
CA GLN A 786 -33.93 -36.38 1.68
C GLN A 786 -33.30 -37.41 0.73
N LYS A 787 -34.15 -38.33 0.24
CA LYS A 787 -34.11 -39.01 -1.08
C LYS A 787 -35.40 -39.83 -1.19
N GLY A 788 -36.27 -39.67 -2.19
CA GLY A 788 -36.31 -38.74 -3.32
C GLY A 788 -36.92 -39.40 -4.56
N GLN A 789 -37.22 -38.64 -5.62
CA GLN A 789 -37.26 -39.15 -7.01
C GLN A 789 -37.24 -37.99 -8.03
N VAL A 790 -36.91 -38.31 -9.29
CA VAL A 790 -36.51 -37.34 -10.35
C VAL A 790 -37.13 -37.72 -11.70
N LYS A 791 -37.25 -36.73 -12.61
CA LYS A 791 -37.88 -36.71 -13.98
C LYS A 791 -39.34 -36.25 -13.93
N SER A 792 -39.86 -35.40 -14.83
CA SER A 792 -39.29 -34.61 -15.95
C SER A 792 -40.14 -33.29 -16.07
N SER A 793 -39.98 -32.32 -16.97
CA SER A 793 -39.33 -32.19 -18.30
C SER A 793 -39.07 -30.70 -18.65
N PHE A 794 -38.76 -30.36 -19.92
CA PHE A 794 -38.42 -29.00 -20.40
C PHE A 794 -39.62 -28.29 -21.09
N LEU A 795 -39.61 -26.94 -21.07
CA LEU A 795 -40.26 -26.00 -22.02
C LEU A 795 -41.81 -25.99 -22.20
N GLN A 796 -42.46 -24.91 -21.76
CA GLN A 796 -43.37 -23.97 -22.49
C GLN A 796 -44.06 -23.05 -21.46
N ARG A 797 -44.13 -21.70 -21.57
CA ARG A 797 -44.73 -20.77 -22.55
C ARG A 797 -46.28 -20.61 -22.48
N VAL A 798 -46.69 -19.44 -21.96
CA VAL A 798 -47.78 -18.55 -22.46
C VAL A 798 -49.25 -18.81 -22.04
N THR A 799 -49.98 -17.71 -21.83
CA THR A 799 -51.46 -17.50 -21.71
C THR A 799 -52.28 -18.04 -20.50
N GLY A 800 -53.13 -17.16 -19.94
CA GLY A 800 -54.47 -17.50 -19.38
C GLY A 800 -55.57 -17.22 -20.44
N PRO A 801 -56.89 -17.05 -20.13
CA PRO A 801 -57.63 -16.76 -18.87
C PRO A 801 -58.77 -17.80 -18.64
N PRO A 802 -60.03 -17.55 -18.16
CA PRO A 802 -60.69 -16.47 -17.38
C PRO A 802 -61.58 -16.96 -16.17
N ARG A 803 -62.39 -16.05 -15.57
CA ARG A 803 -63.49 -16.31 -14.57
C ARG A 803 -64.87 -16.52 -15.26
N PRO A 804 -65.96 -16.99 -14.60
CA PRO A 804 -66.78 -16.27 -13.58
C PRO A 804 -66.93 -17.08 -12.25
N ARG A 805 -67.80 -16.85 -11.24
CA ARG A 805 -68.88 -15.87 -10.88
C ARG A 805 -68.51 -15.15 -9.53
N THR A 806 -69.19 -14.17 -8.92
CA THR A 806 -70.48 -13.43 -9.06
C THR A 806 -71.72 -13.94 -8.29
N GLU A 807 -72.66 -13.01 -8.01
CA GLU A 807 -73.86 -13.09 -7.12
C GLU A 807 -73.56 -13.25 -5.60
N VAL A 808 -74.41 -12.89 -4.62
CA VAL A 808 -75.79 -12.30 -4.55
C VAL A 808 -75.83 -11.06 -3.61
N THR A 809 -76.99 -10.48 -3.24
CA THR A 809 -77.11 -9.16 -2.52
C THR A 809 -78.39 -8.97 -1.66
N ALA A 810 -78.33 -8.22 -0.53
CA ALA A 810 -79.48 -7.52 0.12
C ALA A 810 -79.05 -6.41 1.14
N ALA A 811 -79.97 -5.50 1.52
CA ALA A 811 -79.82 -4.40 2.52
C ALA A 811 -81.15 -4.21 3.33
N PRO A 812 -81.39 -3.22 4.26
CA PRO A 812 -81.46 -1.76 3.98
C PRO A 812 -80.98 -0.82 5.15
N ARG A 813 -81.69 0.29 5.49
CA ARG A 813 -81.14 1.53 6.13
C ARG A 813 -82.05 2.27 7.15
N LYS A 814 -81.40 2.94 8.15
CA LYS A 814 -81.72 4.30 8.72
C LYS A 814 -83.10 4.49 9.44
N PRO A 815 -83.51 5.69 9.97
CA PRO A 815 -82.93 7.06 10.04
C PRO A 815 -82.55 7.49 11.51
N ARG A 816 -82.53 8.74 12.06
CA ARG A 816 -83.04 10.12 11.78
C ARG A 816 -82.16 11.24 12.41
N HIS A 817 -82.03 12.38 11.70
CA HIS A 817 -81.92 13.82 12.15
C HIS A 817 -80.86 14.29 13.19
N ARG A 818 -80.44 15.59 13.25
CA ARG A 818 -80.82 16.85 12.55
C ARG A 818 -79.64 17.87 12.50
N SER A 819 -79.63 18.81 11.53
CA SER A 819 -78.96 20.15 11.48
C SER A 819 -77.50 20.30 11.99
N SER A 820 -76.42 20.55 11.23
CA SER A 820 -76.10 21.53 10.14
C SER A 820 -75.74 22.97 10.56
N LYS A 821 -74.45 23.35 10.46
CA LYS A 821 -73.96 24.59 9.80
C LYS A 821 -72.41 24.65 9.64
N ASP A 822 -72.00 25.06 8.44
CA ASP A 822 -70.90 25.95 8.01
C ASP A 822 -69.41 25.81 8.47
N MET A 823 -68.56 25.59 7.45
CA MET A 823 -67.25 26.23 7.15
C MET A 823 -66.01 26.17 8.09
N ALA A 824 -65.03 25.36 7.62
CA ALA A 824 -63.67 25.77 7.21
C ALA A 824 -62.50 25.98 8.20
N THR A 825 -61.29 25.65 7.70
CA THR A 825 -59.93 25.93 8.22
C THR A 825 -59.57 25.41 9.63
N GLY A 826 -58.91 24.24 9.67
CA GLY A 826 -58.36 23.67 10.91
C GLY A 826 -56.95 24.17 11.27
N LYS A 827 -56.75 24.56 12.53
CA LYS A 827 -55.47 24.59 13.24
C LYS A 827 -55.67 23.97 14.64
N PRO A 828 -54.88 22.98 15.09
CA PRO A 828 -55.09 22.33 16.37
C PRO A 828 -54.29 22.97 17.52
N PRO A 829 -54.92 23.13 18.69
CA PRO A 829 -54.19 23.23 19.96
C PRO A 829 -54.81 22.34 21.09
N VAL A 830 -53.99 21.98 22.11
CA VAL A 830 -54.40 21.87 23.54
C VAL A 830 -55.38 20.71 23.92
N ARG A 831 -55.25 19.92 25.02
CA ARG A 831 -54.29 19.81 26.16
C ARG A 831 -54.59 18.53 27.02
N VAL A 832 -53.55 17.90 27.62
CA VAL A 832 -53.43 17.45 29.06
C VAL A 832 -54.48 16.40 29.58
N ILE A 833 -54.24 15.38 30.44
CA ILE A 833 -53.58 15.18 31.77
C ILE A 833 -52.93 13.76 31.77
N THR A 834 -51.64 13.51 32.09
CA THR A 834 -50.98 13.20 33.42
C THR A 834 -51.60 12.04 34.25
N PRO A 835 -50.88 11.34 35.17
CA PRO A 835 -49.60 11.67 35.86
C PRO A 835 -48.38 10.78 35.42
N GLN A 836 -47.64 10.06 36.29
CA GLN A 836 -46.34 10.45 36.91
C GLN A 836 -45.32 9.29 36.96
N ARG A 837 -43.99 9.44 37.26
CA ARG A 837 -43.12 10.65 37.36
C ARG A 837 -41.78 10.48 36.58
N THR A 838 -40.71 9.72 36.90
CA THR A 838 -39.88 9.49 38.13
C THR A 838 -38.52 8.85 37.68
N ILE A 839 -37.28 9.34 37.91
CA ILE A 839 -36.79 10.70 38.21
C ILE A 839 -35.75 11.20 37.13
N PRO A 840 -34.43 10.83 37.03
CA PRO A 840 -33.49 11.56 36.14
C PRO A 840 -32.50 10.75 35.26
N LEU A 841 -31.89 11.45 34.28
CA LEU A 841 -30.54 11.24 33.71
C LEU A 841 -30.01 12.67 33.36
N VAL A 842 -28.70 12.92 33.34
CA VAL A 842 -28.13 14.29 33.36
C VAL A 842 -28.12 14.99 31.99
N ARG A 843 -28.25 16.33 32.00
CA ARG A 843 -28.35 17.21 30.82
C ARG A 843 -27.02 17.48 30.09
N ARG A 844 -27.11 17.70 28.77
CA ARG A 844 -26.13 18.47 27.97
C ARG A 844 -26.35 19.98 28.13
N TYR A 845 -25.29 20.78 28.00
CA TYR A 845 -25.35 22.24 27.85
C TYR A 845 -24.85 22.71 26.47
N ARG A 846 -25.20 23.94 26.08
CA ARG A 846 -24.76 24.58 24.82
C ARG A 846 -23.42 25.30 24.99
N ALA A 847 -22.75 25.56 23.88
CA ALA A 847 -21.62 26.47 23.81
C ALA A 847 -22.04 27.94 23.95
N SER A 848 -21.08 28.79 24.32
CA SER A 848 -21.17 30.26 24.37
C SER A 848 -19.95 30.86 23.67
N ASP A 849 -20.18 31.72 22.69
CA ASP A 849 -19.12 32.55 22.10
C ASP A 849 -18.78 33.71 23.04
N GLU A 850 -17.52 33.86 23.45
CA GLU A 850 -16.96 35.17 23.78
C GLU A 850 -15.42 35.17 23.85
N ASN A 851 -14.78 36.02 23.03
CA ASN A 851 -13.63 36.83 23.43
C ASN A 851 -13.27 37.83 22.31
N LYS A 852 -13.19 39.12 22.65
CA LYS A 852 -12.61 40.18 21.81
C LYS A 852 -11.30 40.65 22.45
N LEU A 853 -10.36 41.13 21.64
CA LEU A 853 -9.17 41.81 22.16
C LEU A 853 -9.54 43.10 22.92
N THR A 854 -8.84 43.34 24.02
CA THR A 854 -8.57 44.68 24.53
C THR A 854 -7.06 44.86 24.75
N ARG A 855 -6.60 46.11 24.66
CA ARG A 855 -5.20 46.52 24.88
C ARG A 855 -4.95 46.81 26.37
N VAL A 856 -3.67 47.06 26.68
CA VAL A 856 -3.10 47.45 28.00
C VAL A 856 -2.94 46.25 28.94
N GLY A 857 -1.69 45.83 29.14
CA GLY A 857 -1.34 44.78 30.09
C GLY A 857 -0.84 45.34 31.42
N LYS A 858 -1.19 44.66 32.51
CA LYS A 858 -0.40 44.60 33.75
C LYS A 858 -0.68 43.27 34.46
N ILE A 859 0.29 42.80 35.22
CA ILE A 859 0.25 41.51 35.91
C ILE A 859 -0.54 41.64 37.21
N VAL A 860 -1.38 40.65 37.52
CA VAL A 860 -1.89 40.39 38.88
C VAL A 860 -1.83 38.89 39.11
N GLU A 861 -1.04 38.46 40.07
CA GLU A 861 -1.00 37.06 40.50
C GLU A 861 -2.26 36.70 41.30
N ARG A 862 -2.74 35.47 41.14
CA ARG A 862 -3.66 34.83 42.09
C ARG A 862 -3.21 33.42 42.38
N ALA A 863 -2.64 33.21 43.56
CA ALA A 863 -2.29 31.88 44.05
C ALA A 863 -3.56 31.04 44.26
N ILE A 864 -3.65 29.90 43.58
CA ILE A 864 -4.69 28.88 43.80
C ILE A 864 -3.99 27.68 44.44
N LYS A 865 -4.26 27.44 45.73
CA LYS A 865 -3.77 26.23 46.41
C LYS A 865 -4.52 25.00 45.88
N PRO A 866 -3.84 23.93 45.44
CA PRO A 866 -4.50 22.65 45.17
C PRO A 866 -4.95 21.99 46.49
N PRO A 867 -6.02 21.17 46.47
CA PRO A 867 -6.42 20.37 47.64
C PRO A 867 -5.41 19.22 47.89
N PRO A 868 -5.28 18.74 49.14
CA PRO A 868 -4.36 17.64 49.46
C PRO A 868 -4.90 16.30 48.93
N VAL A 869 -4.15 15.65 48.04
CA VAL A 869 -4.44 14.28 47.59
C VAL A 869 -3.51 13.32 48.32
N GLN A 870 -4.03 12.68 49.37
CA GLN A 870 -3.33 11.60 50.06
C GLN A 870 -3.26 10.36 49.17
N TRP A 871 -2.05 9.86 48.91
CA TRP A 871 -1.84 8.51 48.38
C TRP A 871 -1.21 7.66 49.47
N LYS A 872 -1.79 6.49 49.73
CA LYS A 872 -1.33 5.56 50.76
C LYS A 872 -0.08 4.83 50.28
N THR A 873 1.00 4.90 51.04
CA THR A 873 2.15 4.01 50.90
C THR A 873 1.76 2.60 51.35
N TYR A 874 1.71 1.65 50.42
CA TYR A 874 1.73 0.22 50.76
C TYR A 874 3.17 -0.21 50.99
N THR A 875 3.60 -0.21 52.25
CA THR A 875 4.86 -0.82 52.68
C THR A 875 4.69 -2.34 52.70
N PHE A 876 5.42 -3.06 51.85
CA PHE A 876 5.61 -4.50 52.05
C PHE A 876 6.40 -4.72 53.34
N SER A 877 5.83 -5.45 54.29
CA SER A 877 6.55 -5.93 55.47
C SER A 877 7.52 -7.03 55.04
N LYS A 878 8.83 -6.76 55.18
CA LYS A 878 9.86 -7.79 55.10
C LYS A 878 9.67 -8.73 56.30
N GLY A 879 9.50 -10.02 56.04
CA GLY A 879 9.61 -11.04 57.07
C GLY A 879 11.09 -11.32 57.29
N ASP A 880 11.59 -10.98 58.48
CA ASP A 880 12.94 -11.33 58.91
C ASP A 880 12.85 -12.57 59.82
N ASP A 881 13.26 -13.73 59.28
CA ASP A 881 13.46 -14.98 60.02
C ASP A 881 14.94 -15.41 59.85
N GLU A 882 15.83 -14.82 60.65
CA GLU A 882 17.13 -15.40 60.97
C GLU A 882 17.21 -15.57 62.50
N GLY A 883 17.44 -16.81 62.94
CA GLY A 883 17.38 -17.15 64.37
C GLY A 883 17.99 -18.52 64.69
N SER A 884 19.32 -18.56 64.78
CA SER A 884 20.16 -19.72 65.14
C SER A 884 20.10 -20.95 64.20
N SER A 885 21.22 -21.63 63.91
CA SER A 885 22.54 -21.60 64.57
C SER A 885 23.65 -21.11 63.65
#